data_AF-A0A931END0-F1
#
_entry.id   AF-A0A931END0-F1
#
_cell.length_a   1.000
_cell.length_b   1.000
_cell.length_c   1.000
_cell.angle_alpha   90.00
_cell.angle_beta   90.00
_cell.angle_gamma   90.00
#
_symmetry.space_group_name_H-M   'P 1'
#
loop_
_entity.id
_entity.type
_entity.pdbx_description
1 polymer ?
#
loop_
_entity_poly.entity_id
_entity_poly.type
_entity_poly.pdbx_seq_one_letter_code
_entity_poly.pdbx_strand_id
1 'polypeptide(L)'
;MKRTFNYLLVLTCAIALFSCVEDYDDSFLRIEIDKIKEDISSLKTQVSTMQTVVDAFNEGKVITNVVEISGGKGSKITFNDGTTIEIVNGKDAPVIGVEEFEDVYYWTLTTNGNTSFLVDNNNQKLPVSGRPGVPGEEGKTPQLEIDVEGYWTVNGIRVKDSNNNVVKAKGDSFFKGIEENEESVTFILADDSTIVIAKSVGAFLRFVDDASLFNANQSKSITFQYANLHSLEIVSQPEGWVINIHAPQKYINVTASNEGYGAKDIKLQGLDKNGLTYQATIKVSIIGSGYTAAGGVFILNEGNMTTENGSLIYIDPYGQVYDKVYNNANGASLGNTAQDLFIDGDKMYIISQNGKTNPMGLGFKNDGLLIVANSETLQKVDSYTDELSALSYPSHVAVLDEDHIFIRDNNGVNRFSSTTEELKLISDTRGAAKNRMVVANDKVFFYAGKNLRVIEKNSDDVSITIDMGATISGIEKSKDGNIWVATTGSPHKISKVSSSDYTVIKSNEITIGTVAGGMFATPSITTKGDTIYYGGSSLNIYRHIFSTGENKEMISKAELQNLVPDSKMVYNSMAVHPITGKVYLNTIKGYGWDFKINNISVFDFDNAEASSVLDTNYTNYTSFPAGIFFPYNFRK
;
A
#
# COMPACT_ATOMS: atom_id res chain seq x y z
N MET A 1 -58.79 -44.88 43.66
CA MET A 1 -59.39 -43.73 42.95
C MET A 1 -59.25 -42.36 43.65
N LYS A 2 -58.84 -42.25 44.93
CA LYS A 2 -58.66 -40.93 45.58
C LYS A 2 -57.27 -40.29 45.37
N ARG A 3 -56.24 -41.04 44.95
CA ARG A 3 -54.89 -40.51 44.69
C ARG A 3 -54.72 -39.93 43.28
N THR A 4 -55.36 -40.53 42.27
CA THR A 4 -55.34 -40.02 40.88
C THR A 4 -56.12 -38.71 40.70
N PHE A 5 -57.18 -38.48 41.50
CA PHE A 5 -57.93 -37.22 41.47
C PHE A 5 -57.14 -36.04 42.04
N ASN A 6 -56.31 -36.28 43.07
CA ASN A 6 -55.47 -35.23 43.67
C ASN A 6 -54.29 -34.83 42.78
N TYR A 7 -53.72 -35.76 42.00
CA TYR A 7 -52.68 -35.40 41.03
C TYR A 7 -53.25 -34.64 39.83
N LEU A 8 -54.47 -34.95 39.38
CA LEU A 8 -55.13 -34.21 38.31
C LEU A 8 -55.48 -32.78 38.76
N LEU A 9 -55.95 -32.60 40.01
CA LEU A 9 -56.27 -31.29 40.59
C LEU A 9 -55.03 -30.40 40.76
N VAL A 10 -53.90 -30.97 41.20
CA VAL A 10 -52.62 -30.25 41.34
C VAL A 10 -52.02 -29.90 39.98
N LEU A 11 -52.18 -30.75 38.96
CA LEU A 11 -51.73 -30.45 37.59
C LEU A 11 -52.58 -29.36 36.93
N THR A 12 -53.89 -29.33 37.16
CA THR A 12 -54.76 -28.24 36.69
C THR A 12 -54.53 -26.91 37.42
N CYS A 13 -54.14 -26.93 38.70
CA CYS A 13 -53.75 -25.72 39.43
C CYS A 13 -52.35 -25.22 39.03
N ALA A 14 -51.44 -26.09 38.60
CA ALA A 14 -50.12 -25.69 38.09
C ALA A 14 -50.20 -25.06 36.69
N ILE A 15 -51.13 -25.51 35.84
CA ILE A 15 -51.36 -24.91 34.50
C ILE A 15 -52.12 -23.57 34.61
N ALA A 16 -52.97 -23.39 35.63
CA ALA A 16 -53.67 -22.12 35.87
C ALA A 16 -52.77 -21.01 36.47
N LEU A 17 -51.57 -21.34 36.99
CA LEU A 17 -50.59 -20.37 37.49
C LEU A 17 -49.59 -19.90 36.42
N PHE A 18 -49.62 -20.48 35.22
CA PHE A 18 -48.87 -20.01 34.05
C PHE A 18 -49.76 -19.35 32.98
N SER A 19 -51.07 -19.17 33.24
CA SER A 19 -51.99 -18.52 32.30
C SER A 19 -52.35 -17.07 32.66
N CYS A 20 -51.64 -16.46 33.61
CA CYS A 20 -51.77 -15.04 33.95
C CYS A 20 -50.38 -14.43 34.19
N VAL A 21 -49.53 -14.41 33.18
CA VAL A 21 -48.55 -13.34 33.03
C VAL A 21 -48.79 -12.82 31.62
N GLU A 22 -49.49 -11.70 31.52
CA GLU A 22 -49.52 -10.89 30.29
C GLU A 22 -48.07 -10.77 29.80
N ASP A 23 -47.84 -11.00 28.51
CA ASP A 23 -46.53 -10.84 27.88
C ASP A 23 -45.89 -9.54 28.40
N TYR A 24 -44.76 -9.66 29.09
CA TYR A 24 -44.08 -8.51 29.67
C TYR A 24 -43.61 -7.61 28.53
N ASP A 25 -44.38 -6.55 28.26
CA ASP A 25 -44.08 -5.57 27.22
C ASP A 25 -42.92 -4.67 27.66
N ASP A 26 -41.71 -5.11 27.33
CA ASP A 26 -40.46 -4.41 27.57
C ASP A 26 -40.13 -3.39 26.46
N SER A 27 -41.05 -3.12 25.52
CA SER A 27 -40.81 -2.22 24.38
C SER A 27 -40.37 -0.83 24.83
N PHE A 28 -40.93 -0.31 25.93
CA PHE A 28 -40.52 0.97 26.51
C PHE A 28 -39.05 0.95 26.97
N LEU A 29 -38.63 -0.11 27.66
CA LEU A 29 -37.26 -0.29 28.14
C LEU A 29 -36.28 -0.47 26.97
N ARG A 30 -36.68 -1.18 25.91
CA ARG A 30 -35.87 -1.33 24.70
C ARG A 30 -35.66 0.00 23.97
N ILE A 31 -36.72 0.80 23.83
CA ILE A 31 -36.65 2.15 23.25
C ILE A 31 -35.73 3.05 24.09
N GLU A 32 -35.83 3.02 25.42
CA GLU A 32 -34.93 3.78 26.29
C GLU A 32 -33.47 3.30 26.20
N ILE A 33 -33.24 1.98 26.13
CA ILE A 33 -31.90 1.41 25.97
C ILE A 33 -31.30 1.82 24.63
N ASP A 34 -32.06 1.77 23.55
CA ASP A 34 -31.59 2.15 22.21
C ASP A 34 -31.27 3.65 22.15
N LYS A 35 -32.10 4.49 22.78
CA LYS A 35 -31.80 5.92 22.93
C LYS A 35 -30.54 6.17 23.74
N ILE A 36 -30.33 5.47 24.86
CA ILE A 36 -29.10 5.58 25.67
C ILE A 36 -27.87 5.13 24.86
N LYS A 37 -27.99 4.08 24.04
CA LYS A 37 -26.89 3.63 23.17
C LYS A 37 -26.55 4.69 22.11
N GLU A 38 -27.57 5.31 21.52
CA GLU A 38 -27.40 6.40 20.55
C GLU A 38 -26.72 7.62 21.21
N ASP A 39 -27.17 8.01 22.40
CA ASP A 39 -26.57 9.10 23.19
C ASP A 39 -25.10 8.80 23.54
N ILE A 40 -24.77 7.57 23.97
CA ILE A 40 -23.39 7.15 24.24
C ILE A 40 -22.54 7.22 22.96
N SER A 41 -23.06 6.73 21.83
CA SER A 41 -22.34 6.77 20.55
C SER A 41 -22.08 8.20 20.08
N SER A 42 -23.07 9.08 20.26
CA SER A 42 -22.95 10.51 19.98
C SER A 42 -21.86 11.15 20.84
N LEU A 43 -21.91 10.95 22.17
CA LEU A 43 -20.92 11.49 23.10
C LEU A 43 -19.49 10.99 22.78
N LYS A 44 -19.31 9.71 22.40
CA LYS A 44 -18.00 9.19 21.98
C LYS A 44 -17.43 9.94 20.78
N THR A 45 -18.25 10.19 19.76
CA THR A 45 -17.86 10.92 18.56
C THR A 45 -17.47 12.36 18.88
N GLN A 46 -18.22 12.98 19.79
CA GLN A 46 -17.97 14.36 20.20
C GLN A 46 -16.73 14.53 21.07
N VAL A 47 -16.34 13.54 21.88
CA VAL A 47 -15.07 13.57 22.63
C VAL A 47 -13.89 13.69 21.65
N SER A 48 -13.89 12.88 20.59
CA SER A 48 -12.88 12.96 19.52
C SER A 48 -12.92 14.30 18.79
N THR A 49 -14.13 14.81 18.55
CA THR A 49 -14.34 16.11 17.91
C THR A 49 -13.77 17.26 18.75
N MET A 50 -14.01 17.25 20.07
CA MET A 50 -13.46 18.24 21.01
C MET A 50 -11.94 18.21 21.04
N GLN A 51 -11.34 17.01 21.12
CA GLN A 51 -9.87 16.85 21.05
C GLN A 51 -9.32 17.47 19.77
N THR A 52 -9.95 17.19 18.62
CA THR A 52 -9.54 17.75 17.33
C THR A 52 -9.63 19.28 17.28
N VAL A 53 -10.66 19.88 17.89
CA VAL A 53 -10.79 21.34 17.96
C VAL A 53 -9.68 21.96 18.81
N VAL A 54 -9.37 21.36 19.97
CA VAL A 54 -8.29 21.83 20.85
C VAL A 54 -6.91 21.63 20.21
N ASP A 55 -6.68 20.50 19.53
CA ASP A 55 -5.45 20.24 18.76
C ASP A 55 -5.29 21.27 17.64
N ALA A 56 -6.37 21.54 16.89
CA ALA A 56 -6.37 22.54 15.82
C ALA A 56 -6.04 23.95 16.34
N PHE A 57 -6.58 24.32 17.51
CA PHE A 57 -6.24 25.59 18.17
C PHE A 57 -4.75 25.63 18.55
N ASN A 58 -4.25 24.61 19.24
CA ASN A 58 -2.87 24.56 19.73
C ASN A 58 -1.81 24.48 18.61
N GLU A 59 -2.13 23.80 17.51
CA GLU A 59 -1.25 23.69 16.34
C GLU A 59 -1.33 24.91 15.41
N GLY A 60 -2.18 25.90 15.73
CA GLY A 60 -2.39 27.08 14.88
C GLY A 60 -3.01 26.73 13.52
N LYS A 61 -3.83 25.67 13.46
CA LYS A 61 -4.59 25.33 12.25
C LYS A 61 -5.61 26.41 11.94
N VAL A 62 -6.01 26.47 10.68
CA VAL A 62 -7.02 27.42 10.21
C VAL A 62 -8.14 26.70 9.48
N ILE A 63 -9.36 27.24 9.58
CA ILE A 63 -10.55 26.69 8.97
C ILE A 63 -10.64 27.14 7.50
N THR A 64 -10.71 26.19 6.58
CA THR A 64 -10.81 26.45 5.14
C THR A 64 -12.23 26.39 4.61
N ASN A 65 -13.14 25.70 5.30
CA ASN A 65 -14.53 25.56 4.88
C ASN A 65 -15.47 25.28 6.06
N VAL A 66 -16.71 25.77 5.97
CA VAL A 66 -17.81 25.50 6.89
C VAL A 66 -19.04 25.20 6.04
N VAL A 67 -19.66 24.03 6.25
CA VAL A 67 -20.86 23.61 5.51
C VAL A 67 -21.93 23.20 6.51
N GLU A 68 -23.11 23.79 6.42
CA GLU A 68 -24.24 23.41 7.26
C GLU A 68 -24.72 21.98 6.93
N ILE A 69 -24.97 21.18 7.97
CA ILE A 69 -25.50 19.82 7.81
C ILE A 69 -27.01 19.88 7.58
N SER A 70 -27.52 19.06 6.66
CA SER A 70 -28.93 19.06 6.26
C SER A 70 -29.90 18.96 7.45
N GLY A 71 -30.86 19.88 7.52
CA GLY A 71 -31.87 19.91 8.58
C GLY A 71 -31.52 20.77 9.81
N GLY A 72 -30.46 21.60 9.74
CA GLY A 72 -30.12 22.56 10.79
C GLY A 72 -29.57 21.93 12.08
N LYS A 73 -29.04 20.71 11.98
CA LYS A 73 -28.57 19.92 13.13
C LYS A 73 -27.12 20.19 13.54
N GLY A 74 -26.37 20.98 12.77
CA GLY A 74 -24.96 21.19 13.00
C GLY A 74 -24.18 21.66 11.77
N SER A 75 -22.85 21.62 11.85
CA SER A 75 -21.94 22.12 10.82
C SER A 75 -20.76 21.17 10.60
N LYS A 76 -20.37 20.97 9.35
CA LYS A 76 -19.13 20.31 8.95
C LYS A 76 -18.02 21.35 8.75
N ILE A 77 -16.91 21.18 9.47
CA ILE A 77 -15.75 22.08 9.44
C ILE A 77 -14.59 21.38 8.75
N THR A 78 -13.85 22.10 7.91
CA THR A 78 -12.63 21.62 7.25
C THR A 78 -11.44 22.49 7.63
N PHE A 79 -10.33 21.88 8.06
CA PHE A 79 -9.08 22.58 8.38
C PHE A 79 -8.11 22.62 7.19
N ASN A 80 -7.00 23.36 7.30
CA ASN A 80 -6.01 23.53 6.23
C ASN A 80 -5.20 22.28 5.89
N ASP A 81 -5.11 21.32 6.80
CA ASP A 81 -4.53 19.99 6.55
C ASP A 81 -5.50 19.03 5.84
N GLY A 82 -6.73 19.46 5.58
CA GLY A 82 -7.78 18.65 4.96
C GLY A 82 -8.59 17.80 5.93
N THR A 83 -8.26 17.79 7.23
CA THR A 83 -9.08 17.13 8.24
C THR A 83 -10.46 17.76 8.34
N THR A 84 -11.48 16.93 8.61
CA THR A 84 -12.86 17.40 8.74
C THR A 84 -13.50 16.88 10.00
N ILE A 85 -14.26 17.73 10.68
CA ILE A 85 -15.08 17.37 11.84
C ILE A 85 -16.54 17.75 11.60
N GLU A 86 -17.45 17.06 12.29
CA GLU A 86 -18.87 17.39 12.30
C GLU A 86 -19.27 17.83 13.72
N ILE A 87 -19.75 19.06 13.84
CA ILE A 87 -20.29 19.62 15.07
C ILE A 87 -21.79 19.38 15.09
N VAL A 88 -22.29 18.79 16.17
CA VAL A 88 -23.72 18.63 16.44
C VAL A 88 -24.11 19.56 17.59
N ASN A 89 -25.15 20.36 17.38
CA ASN A 89 -25.62 21.33 18.39
C ASN A 89 -26.40 20.60 19.49
N GLY A 90 -25.97 20.73 20.75
CA GLY A 90 -26.69 20.24 21.93
C GLY A 90 -27.22 21.36 22.82
N LYS A 91 -28.07 20.98 23.77
CA LYS A 91 -28.76 21.85 24.73
C LYS A 91 -28.33 21.60 26.17
N ASP A 92 -27.85 20.40 26.49
CA ASP A 92 -27.50 19.93 27.83
C ASP A 92 -26.03 19.53 27.90
N ALA A 93 -25.26 20.24 28.73
CA ALA A 93 -23.83 19.98 28.91
C ALA A 93 -23.57 18.59 29.50
N PRO A 94 -22.55 17.86 28.99
CA PRO A 94 -22.12 16.65 29.62
C PRO A 94 -21.50 16.89 31.00
N VAL A 95 -21.55 15.86 31.86
CA VAL A 95 -20.93 15.92 33.20
C VAL A 95 -19.40 16.05 33.16
N ILE A 96 -18.79 15.71 32.03
CA ILE A 96 -17.40 16.00 31.72
C ILE A 96 -17.38 17.20 30.79
N GLY A 97 -16.55 18.19 31.08
CA GLY A 97 -16.40 19.40 30.29
C GLY A 97 -14.93 19.71 30.02
N VAL A 98 -14.67 20.93 29.56
CA VAL A 98 -13.31 21.44 29.38
C VAL A 98 -13.21 22.84 29.99
N GLU A 99 -12.07 23.18 30.57
CA GLU A 99 -11.80 24.52 31.12
C GLU A 99 -10.37 24.93 30.78
N GLU A 100 -10.21 26.16 30.30
CA GLU A 100 -8.92 26.75 30.01
C GLU A 100 -8.23 27.22 31.30
N PHE A 101 -6.98 26.82 31.48
CA PHE A 101 -6.15 27.24 32.61
C PHE A 101 -4.69 27.37 32.16
N GLU A 102 -4.07 28.53 32.35
CA GLU A 102 -2.68 28.79 31.91
C GLU A 102 -2.47 28.44 30.42
N ASP A 103 -3.35 28.95 29.54
CA ASP A 103 -3.33 28.77 28.08
C ASP A 103 -3.44 27.30 27.62
N VAL A 104 -3.96 26.41 28.47
CA VAL A 104 -4.18 24.99 28.16
C VAL A 104 -5.59 24.57 28.55
N TYR A 105 -6.28 23.85 27.67
CA TYR A 105 -7.57 23.25 27.96
C TYR A 105 -7.41 21.92 28.72
N TYR A 106 -8.08 21.79 29.86
CA TYR A 106 -8.09 20.57 30.67
C TYR A 106 -9.49 19.98 30.78
N TRP A 107 -9.55 18.66 30.90
CA TRP A 107 -10.80 17.98 31.22
C TRP A 107 -11.28 18.36 32.63
N THR A 108 -12.59 18.63 32.75
CA THR A 108 -13.25 18.92 34.03
C THR A 108 -14.37 17.93 34.29
N LEU A 109 -14.74 17.79 35.55
CA LEU A 109 -15.87 17.00 36.03
C LEU A 109 -16.79 17.89 36.86
N THR A 110 -18.06 17.95 36.47
CA THR A 110 -19.10 18.67 37.18
C THR A 110 -20.07 17.69 37.84
N THR A 111 -20.14 17.69 39.17
CA THR A 111 -21.09 16.88 39.94
C THR A 111 -21.73 17.71 41.04
N ASN A 112 -23.07 17.59 41.18
CA ASN A 112 -23.86 18.35 42.15
C ASN A 112 -23.63 19.89 42.08
N GLY A 113 -23.40 20.41 40.86
CA GLY A 113 -23.13 21.84 40.64
C GLY A 113 -21.71 22.30 40.96
N ASN A 114 -20.80 21.39 41.37
CA ASN A 114 -19.39 21.71 41.60
C ASN A 114 -18.53 21.18 40.45
N THR A 115 -17.74 22.06 39.84
CA THR A 115 -16.78 21.74 38.77
C THR A 115 -15.37 21.62 39.35
N SER A 116 -14.64 20.59 38.92
CA SER A 116 -13.23 20.37 39.29
C SER A 116 -12.44 19.80 38.11
N PHE A 117 -11.15 20.10 38.03
CA PHE A 117 -10.26 19.48 37.04
C PHE A 117 -10.13 17.98 37.26
N LEU A 118 -10.19 17.21 36.17
CA LEU A 118 -9.77 15.82 36.21
C LEU A 118 -8.25 15.76 36.32
N VAL A 119 -7.77 14.86 37.18
CA VAL A 119 -6.34 14.67 37.46
C VAL A 119 -5.93 13.21 37.26
N ASP A 120 -4.67 12.98 36.94
CA ASP A 120 -4.05 11.65 36.86
C ASP A 120 -3.74 11.07 38.26
N ASN A 121 -3.15 9.87 38.28
CA ASN A 121 -2.75 9.19 39.53
C ASN A 121 -1.68 9.95 40.34
N ASN A 122 -1.04 10.98 39.76
CA ASN A 122 -0.03 11.83 40.39
C ASN A 122 -0.60 13.21 40.75
N ASN A 123 -1.93 13.40 40.72
CA ASN A 123 -2.62 14.68 40.92
C ASN A 123 -2.27 15.76 39.87
N GLN A 124 -1.83 15.38 38.67
CA GLN A 124 -1.60 16.31 37.57
C GLN A 124 -2.88 16.49 36.74
N LYS A 125 -3.24 17.73 36.41
CA LYS A 125 -4.43 18.02 35.57
C LYS A 125 -4.30 17.36 34.19
N LEU A 126 -5.39 16.78 33.71
CA LEU A 126 -5.43 16.05 32.44
C LEU A 126 -5.72 17.01 31.27
N PRO A 127 -4.76 17.27 30.37
CA PRO A 127 -4.99 18.14 29.22
C PRO A 127 -5.93 17.46 28.22
N VAL A 128 -6.67 18.26 27.46
CA VAL A 128 -7.54 17.76 26.38
C VAL A 128 -6.71 17.24 25.21
N SER A 129 -5.59 17.91 24.91
CA SER A 129 -4.67 17.62 23.81
C SER A 129 -3.26 17.22 24.30
N GLY A 130 -2.46 16.65 23.40
CA GLY A 130 -1.07 16.30 23.69
C GLY A 130 -0.19 17.54 23.89
N ARG A 131 0.60 17.57 24.96
CA ARG A 131 1.69 18.56 25.12
C ARG A 131 2.91 18.12 24.30
N PRO A 132 3.72 19.05 23.78
CA PRO A 132 5.12 18.74 23.50
C PRO A 132 5.76 18.21 24.79
N GLY A 133 6.22 16.97 24.76
CA GLY A 133 6.99 16.39 25.87
C GLY A 133 8.26 17.19 26.13
N VAL A 134 8.87 16.96 27.30
CA VAL A 134 10.27 17.36 27.50
C VAL A 134 11.10 16.71 26.38
N PRO A 135 12.06 17.41 25.74
CA PRO A 135 12.89 16.80 24.72
C PRO A 135 13.47 15.46 25.20
N GLY A 136 13.04 14.35 24.58
CA GLY A 136 13.44 12.99 24.97
C GLY A 136 12.35 12.11 25.59
N GLU A 137 11.14 12.61 25.86
CA GLU A 137 9.99 11.78 26.25
C GLU A 137 8.81 11.94 25.29
N GLU A 138 8.11 10.83 25.00
CA GLU A 138 6.87 10.86 24.23
C GLU A 138 5.78 11.63 25.01
N GLY A 139 5.15 12.61 24.35
CA GLY A 139 3.97 13.28 24.89
C GLY A 139 2.84 12.28 25.08
N LYS A 140 2.31 12.16 26.31
CA LYS A 140 1.18 11.28 26.60
C LYS A 140 -0.12 12.07 26.60
N THR A 141 -0.91 11.94 25.53
CA THR A 141 -2.30 12.43 25.51
C THR A 141 -3.19 11.46 26.28
N PRO A 142 -3.93 11.90 27.31
CA PRO A 142 -4.86 11.01 28.01
C PRO A 142 -6.05 10.64 27.10
N GLN A 143 -6.39 9.35 27.07
CA GLN A 143 -7.55 8.84 26.33
C GLN A 143 -8.80 8.90 27.21
N LEU A 144 -9.62 9.94 27.01
CA LEU A 144 -10.96 10.02 27.58
C LEU A 144 -11.94 9.23 26.69
N GLU A 145 -12.66 8.27 27.27
CA GLU A 145 -13.57 7.38 26.56
C GLU A 145 -14.85 7.11 27.39
N ILE A 146 -15.80 6.38 26.79
CA ILE A 146 -16.96 5.83 27.49
C ILE A 146 -16.92 4.31 27.33
N ASP A 147 -16.95 3.57 28.43
CA ASP A 147 -16.92 2.12 28.40
C ASP A 147 -18.24 1.49 27.91
N VAL A 148 -18.26 0.16 27.78
CA VAL A 148 -19.42 -0.60 27.31
C VAL A 148 -20.64 -0.52 28.24
N GLU A 149 -20.45 -0.10 29.50
CA GLU A 149 -21.52 0.07 30.48
C GLU A 149 -22.01 1.54 30.57
N GLY A 150 -21.42 2.44 29.78
CA GLY A 150 -21.79 3.85 29.70
C GLY A 150 -21.14 4.73 30.77
N TYR A 151 -20.01 4.32 31.35
CA TYR A 151 -19.25 5.12 32.30
C TYR A 151 -18.06 5.82 31.65
N TRP A 152 -17.76 7.04 32.10
CA TRP A 152 -16.57 7.76 31.67
C TRP A 152 -15.30 7.08 32.15
N THR A 153 -14.32 6.95 31.26
CA THR A 153 -13.00 6.38 31.57
C THR A 153 -11.87 7.29 31.08
N VAL A 154 -10.79 7.37 31.84
CA VAL A 154 -9.52 7.97 31.42
C VAL A 154 -8.48 6.86 31.38
N ASN A 155 -7.85 6.64 30.22
CA ASN A 155 -6.86 5.58 30.00
C ASN A 155 -7.36 4.20 30.49
N GLY A 156 -8.63 3.89 30.21
CA GLY A 156 -9.29 2.65 30.63
C GLY A 156 -9.73 2.58 32.10
N ILE A 157 -9.51 3.63 32.91
CA ILE A 157 -9.90 3.67 34.33
C ILE A 157 -11.15 4.53 34.50
N ARG A 158 -12.20 4.00 35.16
CA ARG A 158 -13.45 4.75 35.42
C ARG A 158 -13.21 6.01 36.26
N VAL A 159 -13.71 7.13 35.75
CA VAL A 159 -13.72 8.42 36.45
C VAL A 159 -14.62 8.36 37.66
N LYS A 160 -14.18 8.95 38.78
CA LYS A 160 -14.94 9.02 40.03
C LYS A 160 -15.20 10.45 40.47
N ASP A 161 -16.35 10.66 41.11
CA ASP A 161 -16.71 11.93 41.75
C ASP A 161 -16.04 12.12 43.12
N SER A 162 -16.30 13.26 43.75
CA SER A 162 -15.78 13.61 45.09
C SER A 162 -16.26 12.69 46.22
N ASN A 163 -17.28 11.87 45.96
CA ASN A 163 -17.81 10.86 46.88
C ASN A 163 -17.33 9.44 46.52
N ASN A 164 -16.35 9.32 45.62
CA ASN A 164 -15.76 8.06 45.15
C ASN A 164 -16.74 7.16 44.35
N ASN A 165 -17.81 7.73 43.78
CA ASN A 165 -18.74 7.03 42.89
C ASN A 165 -18.28 7.13 41.44
N VAL A 166 -18.46 6.05 40.65
CA VAL A 166 -18.19 6.07 39.21
C VAL A 166 -19.19 6.95 38.45
N VAL A 167 -18.69 7.71 37.47
CA VAL A 167 -19.48 8.72 36.76
C VAL A 167 -20.05 8.18 35.45
N LYS A 168 -21.38 8.19 35.32
CA LYS A 168 -22.08 7.75 34.10
C LYS A 168 -22.14 8.87 33.07
N ALA A 169 -21.98 8.55 31.80
CA ALA A 169 -22.13 9.50 30.69
C ALA A 169 -23.57 10.01 30.61
N LYS A 170 -23.72 11.33 30.57
CA LYS A 170 -24.97 12.10 30.47
C LYS A 170 -24.66 13.40 29.73
N GLY A 171 -25.66 14.00 29.08
CA GLY A 171 -25.55 15.19 28.23
C GLY A 171 -25.86 14.85 26.77
N ASP A 172 -26.15 15.86 25.94
CA ASP A 172 -26.46 15.67 24.52
C ASP A 172 -25.35 16.19 23.59
N SER A 173 -24.65 17.27 23.97
CA SER A 173 -23.45 17.71 23.28
C SER A 173 -22.46 18.50 24.12
N PHE A 174 -21.17 18.38 23.81
CA PHE A 174 -20.14 19.31 24.27
C PHE A 174 -20.26 20.70 23.61
N PHE A 175 -20.89 20.78 22.44
CA PHE A 175 -21.02 21.99 21.65
C PHE A 175 -22.46 22.49 21.65
N LYS A 176 -22.65 23.75 22.06
CA LYS A 176 -23.92 24.46 21.90
C LYS A 176 -24.14 24.89 20.45
N GLY A 177 -23.04 25.22 19.77
CA GLY A 177 -23.04 25.52 18.34
C GLY A 177 -21.77 26.23 17.90
N ILE A 178 -21.85 26.89 16.74
CA ILE A 178 -20.78 27.74 16.23
C ILE A 178 -21.32 29.10 15.80
N GLU A 179 -20.48 30.12 15.89
CA GLU A 179 -20.67 31.41 15.25
C GLU A 179 -19.57 31.61 14.21
N GLU A 180 -19.96 31.84 12.96
CA GLU A 180 -19.03 32.08 11.85
C GLU A 180 -19.04 33.55 11.44
N ASN A 181 -17.85 34.12 11.24
CA ASN A 181 -17.67 35.42 10.60
C ASN A 181 -16.64 35.33 9.44
N GLU A 182 -16.21 36.48 8.91
CA GLU A 182 -15.25 36.51 7.78
C GLU A 182 -13.84 36.03 8.17
N GLU A 183 -13.42 36.24 9.41
CA GLU A 183 -12.05 36.03 9.88
C GLU A 183 -11.87 34.75 10.71
N SER A 184 -12.92 34.27 11.37
CA SER A 184 -12.86 33.14 12.31
C SER A 184 -14.17 32.37 12.43
N VAL A 185 -14.07 31.18 13.05
CA VAL A 185 -15.19 30.44 13.61
C VAL A 185 -15.01 30.35 15.11
N THR A 186 -16.04 30.74 15.85
CA THR A 186 -16.13 30.61 17.31
C THR A 186 -16.94 29.35 17.63
N PHE A 187 -16.28 28.35 18.23
CA PHE A 187 -16.95 27.17 18.79
C PHE A 187 -17.48 27.55 20.17
N ILE A 188 -18.79 27.37 20.38
CA ILE A 188 -19.45 27.67 21.66
C ILE A 188 -19.73 26.35 22.35
N LEU A 189 -19.14 26.17 23.52
CA LEU A 189 -19.30 24.97 24.33
C LEU A 189 -20.59 25.03 25.14
N ALA A 190 -21.02 23.87 25.66
CA ALA A 190 -22.29 23.76 26.38
C ALA A 190 -22.34 24.57 27.68
N ASP A 191 -21.19 24.97 28.22
CA ASP A 191 -21.04 25.85 29.39
C ASP A 191 -20.81 27.34 29.03
N ASP A 192 -21.07 27.71 27.77
CA ASP A 192 -20.86 29.04 27.19
C ASP A 192 -19.39 29.49 27.07
N SER A 193 -18.41 28.64 27.40
CA SER A 193 -17.02 28.90 27.06
C SER A 193 -16.80 28.79 25.54
N THR A 194 -15.73 29.42 25.02
CA THR A 194 -15.52 29.54 23.58
C THR A 194 -14.09 29.20 23.17
N ILE A 195 -13.96 28.48 22.06
CA ILE A 195 -12.68 28.28 21.36
C ILE A 195 -12.77 29.00 20.01
N VAL A 196 -11.83 29.89 19.71
CA VAL A 196 -11.83 30.67 18.46
C VAL A 196 -10.71 30.17 17.56
N ILE A 197 -11.06 29.68 16.36
CA ILE A 197 -10.11 29.26 15.34
C ILE A 197 -10.23 30.19 14.13
N ALA A 198 -9.11 30.75 13.69
CA ALA A 198 -9.09 31.62 12.51
C ALA A 198 -9.49 30.83 11.26
N LYS A 199 -10.26 31.45 10.37
CA LYS A 199 -10.41 30.94 9.01
C LYS A 199 -9.10 31.17 8.27
N SER A 200 -8.84 30.38 7.24
CA SER A 200 -7.65 30.51 6.40
C SER A 200 -7.69 31.85 5.68
N VAL A 201 -7.12 32.86 6.32
CA VAL A 201 -6.72 34.14 5.74
C VAL A 201 -5.31 34.05 5.12
N GLY A 202 -4.72 32.85 5.10
CA GLY A 202 -3.40 32.56 4.54
C GLY A 202 -3.44 32.19 3.06
N ALA A 203 -2.33 32.42 2.37
CA ALA A 203 -2.17 31.99 0.98
C ALA A 203 -1.81 30.50 0.91
N PHE A 204 -2.39 29.79 -0.06
CA PHE A 204 -2.05 28.39 -0.33
C PHE A 204 -2.25 28.06 -1.81
N LEU A 205 -1.57 27.00 -2.27
CA LEU A 205 -1.70 26.43 -3.62
C LEU A 205 -1.51 24.91 -3.55
N ARG A 206 -2.45 24.13 -4.11
CA ARG A 206 -2.32 22.66 -4.25
C ARG A 206 -3.13 22.13 -5.42
N PHE A 207 -2.72 21.00 -6.02
CA PHE A 207 -3.58 20.23 -6.90
C PHE A 207 -4.57 19.37 -6.08
N VAL A 208 -5.70 18.98 -6.69
CA VAL A 208 -6.65 18.05 -6.04
C VAL A 208 -6.15 16.62 -6.15
N ASP A 209 -5.59 16.25 -7.30
CA ASP A 209 -5.02 14.93 -7.57
C ASP A 209 -3.49 15.00 -7.55
N ASP A 210 -2.84 13.91 -7.10
CA ASP A 210 -1.37 13.80 -7.11
C ASP A 210 -0.80 13.45 -8.49
N ALA A 211 -1.62 12.81 -9.33
CA ALA A 211 -1.24 12.41 -10.69
C ALA A 211 -2.40 12.42 -11.69
N SER A 212 -2.09 12.57 -12.97
CA SER A 212 -3.06 12.45 -14.07
C SER A 212 -2.47 11.78 -15.31
N LEU A 213 -3.17 10.77 -15.84
CA LEU A 213 -2.77 10.01 -17.03
C LEU A 213 -3.46 10.52 -18.29
N PHE A 214 -2.77 10.51 -19.42
CA PHE A 214 -3.28 11.00 -20.70
C PHE A 214 -3.10 9.96 -21.81
N ASN A 215 -4.04 9.88 -22.75
CA ASN A 215 -3.70 9.36 -24.07
C ASN A 215 -2.92 10.42 -24.86
N ALA A 216 -2.11 10.00 -25.85
CA ALA A 216 -1.41 10.94 -26.71
C ALA A 216 -2.38 11.94 -27.37
N ASN A 217 -2.03 13.24 -27.36
CA ASN A 217 -2.87 14.36 -27.82
C ASN A 217 -4.19 14.55 -27.06
N GLN A 218 -4.42 13.85 -25.94
CA GLN A 218 -5.64 14.05 -25.15
C GLN A 218 -5.57 15.37 -24.37
N SER A 219 -6.70 16.07 -24.31
CA SER A 219 -6.92 17.17 -23.38
C SER A 219 -7.69 16.72 -22.14
N LYS A 220 -7.27 17.15 -20.95
CA LYS A 220 -8.00 16.98 -19.68
C LYS A 220 -7.95 18.27 -18.87
N SER A 221 -8.99 18.50 -18.08
CA SER A 221 -8.99 19.52 -17.04
C SER A 221 -8.49 18.90 -15.74
N ILE A 222 -7.47 19.52 -15.14
CA ILE A 222 -6.92 19.13 -13.83
C ILE A 222 -7.27 20.22 -12.82
N THR A 223 -7.95 19.84 -11.75
CA THR A 223 -8.42 20.79 -10.72
C THR A 223 -7.30 21.10 -9.72
N PHE A 224 -7.23 22.36 -9.31
CA PHE A 224 -6.36 22.81 -8.23
C PHE A 224 -7.15 23.66 -7.23
N GLN A 225 -6.56 24.01 -6.10
CA GLN A 225 -7.16 24.87 -5.09
C GLN A 225 -6.15 25.92 -4.67
N TYR A 226 -6.63 27.14 -4.45
CA TYR A 226 -5.84 28.24 -3.90
C TYR A 226 -6.72 29.25 -3.17
N ALA A 227 -6.10 30.03 -2.30
CA ALA A 227 -6.66 31.25 -1.69
C ALA A 227 -5.57 32.30 -1.50
N ASN A 228 -5.95 33.57 -1.44
CA ASN A 228 -5.09 34.71 -1.11
C ASN A 228 -3.80 34.86 -1.97
N LEU A 229 -3.81 34.33 -3.19
CA LEU A 229 -2.78 34.54 -4.21
C LEU A 229 -3.25 35.60 -5.20
N HIS A 230 -2.40 36.58 -5.52
CA HIS A 230 -2.71 37.60 -6.52
C HIS A 230 -2.18 37.24 -7.92
N SER A 231 -1.30 36.25 -8.03
CA SER A 231 -0.83 35.71 -9.30
C SER A 231 -0.69 34.19 -9.24
N LEU A 232 -0.86 33.57 -10.40
CA LEU A 232 -0.61 32.16 -10.64
C LEU A 232 0.04 32.00 -12.01
N GLU A 233 1.06 31.16 -12.09
CA GLU A 233 1.79 30.86 -13.31
C GLU A 233 2.25 29.40 -13.34
N ILE A 234 2.54 28.92 -14.54
CA ILE A 234 3.14 27.60 -14.77
C ILE A 234 4.65 27.81 -14.84
N VAL A 235 5.39 27.24 -13.89
CA VAL A 235 6.85 27.40 -13.79
C VAL A 235 7.61 26.19 -14.31
N SER A 236 6.92 25.06 -14.47
CA SER A 236 7.49 23.86 -15.09
C SER A 236 6.38 23.03 -15.72
N GLN A 237 6.67 22.47 -16.89
CA GLN A 237 5.78 21.56 -17.60
C GLN A 237 6.58 20.64 -18.52
N PRO A 238 6.02 19.50 -18.94
CA PRO A 238 6.67 18.62 -19.91
C PRO A 238 6.84 19.32 -21.27
N GLU A 239 7.93 18.99 -21.97
CA GLU A 239 8.19 19.51 -23.31
C GLU A 239 7.08 19.09 -24.29
N GLY A 240 6.63 20.03 -25.15
CA GLY A 240 5.58 19.79 -26.13
C GLY A 240 4.15 19.73 -25.60
N TRP A 241 3.94 19.75 -24.28
CA TRP A 241 2.60 19.80 -23.68
C TRP A 241 2.06 21.22 -23.71
N VAL A 242 0.76 21.38 -23.89
CA VAL A 242 0.09 22.69 -23.90
C VAL A 242 -0.76 22.81 -22.65
N ILE A 243 -0.50 23.84 -21.84
CA ILE A 243 -1.21 24.06 -20.58
C ILE A 243 -1.79 25.47 -20.55
N ASN A 244 -3.09 25.57 -20.26
CA ASN A 244 -3.79 26.83 -20.06
C ASN A 244 -4.36 26.89 -18.65
N ILE A 245 -4.05 27.94 -17.90
CA ILE A 245 -4.57 28.15 -16.54
C ILE A 245 -5.90 28.88 -16.56
N HIS A 246 -6.91 28.30 -15.91
CA HIS A 246 -8.22 28.90 -15.68
C HIS A 246 -8.37 29.21 -14.19
N ALA A 247 -7.62 30.20 -13.71
CA ALA A 247 -7.49 30.51 -12.29
C ALA A 247 -8.84 30.76 -11.58
N PRO A 248 -9.77 31.60 -12.08
CA PRO A 248 -11.05 31.81 -11.40
C PRO A 248 -11.88 30.53 -11.25
N GLN A 249 -11.77 29.62 -12.23
CA GLN A 249 -12.47 28.34 -12.24
C GLN A 249 -11.66 27.21 -11.59
N LYS A 250 -10.44 27.50 -11.11
CA LYS A 250 -9.58 26.60 -10.33
C LYS A 250 -9.21 25.30 -11.04
N TYR A 251 -8.94 25.36 -12.34
CA TYR A 251 -8.40 24.23 -13.09
C TYR A 251 -7.37 24.67 -14.13
N ILE A 252 -6.53 23.73 -14.57
CA ILE A 252 -5.69 23.86 -15.77
C ILE A 252 -6.24 22.94 -16.86
N ASN A 253 -6.28 23.43 -18.10
CA ASN A 253 -6.49 22.58 -19.26
C ASN A 253 -5.13 22.12 -19.78
N VAL A 254 -4.89 20.83 -19.71
CA VAL A 254 -3.64 20.20 -20.13
C VAL A 254 -3.92 19.39 -21.38
N THR A 255 -3.16 19.63 -22.44
CA THR A 255 -3.13 18.80 -23.64
C THR A 255 -1.78 18.12 -23.71
N ALA A 256 -1.79 16.79 -23.60
CA ALA A 256 -0.58 15.99 -23.71
C ALA A 256 -0.02 16.07 -25.13
N SER A 257 1.30 16.02 -25.25
CA SER A 257 1.98 15.90 -26.55
C SER A 257 1.63 14.57 -27.24
N ASN A 258 2.04 14.44 -28.51
CA ASN A 258 2.02 13.18 -29.23
C ASN A 258 3.16 12.23 -28.80
N GLU A 259 4.24 12.79 -28.26
CA GLU A 259 5.48 12.10 -27.89
C GLU A 259 5.97 12.57 -26.52
N GLY A 260 6.47 11.65 -25.70
CA GLY A 260 6.99 11.98 -24.37
C GLY A 260 7.19 10.72 -23.54
N TYR A 261 8.23 10.70 -22.72
CA TYR A 261 8.62 9.50 -21.97
C TYR A 261 8.72 9.76 -20.47
N GLY A 262 8.20 8.84 -19.65
CA GLY A 262 8.25 8.86 -18.19
C GLY A 262 7.12 9.68 -17.55
N ALA A 263 6.97 9.55 -16.23
CA ALA A 263 6.17 10.49 -15.44
C ALA A 263 6.93 11.83 -15.32
N LYS A 264 6.24 12.93 -15.61
CA LYS A 264 6.78 14.30 -15.59
C LYS A 264 5.98 15.17 -14.64
N ASP A 265 6.56 16.29 -14.24
CA ASP A 265 5.90 17.23 -13.32
C ASP A 265 5.29 18.41 -14.10
N ILE A 266 4.08 18.81 -13.71
CA ILE A 266 3.57 20.16 -13.94
C ILE A 266 3.67 20.91 -12.62
N LYS A 267 4.32 22.07 -12.62
CA LYS A 267 4.47 22.91 -11.42
C LYS A 267 3.74 24.23 -11.61
N LEU A 268 2.77 24.47 -10.75
CA LEU A 268 2.14 25.77 -10.59
C LEU A 268 2.85 26.53 -9.47
N GLN A 269 3.00 27.82 -9.69
CA GLN A 269 3.51 28.76 -8.70
C GLN A 269 2.49 29.89 -8.52
N GLY A 270 2.31 30.35 -7.30
CA GLY A 270 1.58 31.58 -7.05
C GLY A 270 2.23 32.45 -5.99
N LEU A 271 1.95 33.74 -6.07
CA LEU A 271 2.45 34.74 -5.15
C LEU A 271 1.32 35.31 -4.30
N ASP A 272 1.57 35.44 -3.01
CA ASP A 272 0.69 36.20 -2.13
C ASP A 272 0.97 37.70 -2.18
N LYS A 273 0.13 38.50 -1.53
CA LYS A 273 0.25 39.98 -1.48
C LYS A 273 1.57 40.50 -0.90
N ASN A 274 2.34 39.65 -0.19
CA ASN A 274 3.62 39.98 0.41
C ASN A 274 4.81 39.50 -0.44
N GLY A 275 4.54 38.86 -1.60
CA GLY A 275 5.56 38.31 -2.49
C GLY A 275 6.08 36.93 -2.05
N LEU A 276 5.43 36.25 -1.09
CA LEU A 276 5.79 34.89 -0.74
C LEU A 276 5.31 33.93 -1.83
N THR A 277 6.16 32.94 -2.12
CA THR A 277 5.95 31.98 -3.21
C THR A 277 5.37 30.67 -2.69
N TYR A 278 4.32 30.20 -3.34
CA TYR A 278 3.67 28.92 -3.06
C TYR A 278 3.73 28.05 -4.32
N GLN A 279 4.07 26.78 -4.17
CA GLN A 279 4.20 25.85 -5.30
C GLN A 279 3.34 24.60 -5.10
N ALA A 280 2.72 24.16 -6.19
CA ALA A 280 2.03 22.88 -6.27
C ALA A 280 2.57 22.10 -7.46
N THR A 281 2.73 20.79 -7.28
CA THR A 281 3.21 19.87 -8.33
C THR A 281 2.19 18.77 -8.53
N ILE A 282 1.93 18.41 -9.78
CA ILE A 282 1.18 17.20 -10.15
C ILE A 282 2.01 16.37 -11.13
N LYS A 283 2.00 15.04 -10.97
CA LYS A 283 2.64 14.13 -11.92
C LYS A 283 1.73 13.85 -13.11
N VAL A 284 2.26 13.90 -14.32
CA VAL A 284 1.54 13.56 -15.54
C VAL A 284 2.32 12.57 -16.39
N SER A 285 1.61 11.70 -17.10
CA SER A 285 2.23 10.77 -18.04
C SER A 285 1.29 10.43 -19.19
N ILE A 286 1.86 10.07 -20.34
CA ILE A 286 1.10 9.48 -21.44
C ILE A 286 1.06 7.97 -21.23
N ILE A 287 -0.13 7.38 -21.27
CA ILE A 287 -0.36 5.96 -21.04
C ILE A 287 0.50 5.13 -22.00
N GLY A 288 1.30 4.23 -21.43
CA GLY A 288 2.17 3.34 -22.19
C GLY A 288 3.47 3.99 -22.65
N SER A 289 3.76 5.21 -22.20
CA SER A 289 5.07 5.87 -22.38
C SER A 289 5.68 6.37 -21.08
N GLY A 290 4.95 6.29 -19.96
CA GLY A 290 5.49 6.36 -18.62
C GLY A 290 6.21 5.08 -18.23
N TYR A 291 5.99 4.63 -17.00
CA TYR A 291 6.68 3.46 -16.46
C TYR A 291 6.21 2.11 -17.05
N THR A 292 5.08 2.07 -17.77
CA THR A 292 4.64 0.85 -18.49
C THR A 292 5.08 0.79 -19.95
N ALA A 293 6.01 1.64 -20.38
CA ALA A 293 6.49 1.65 -21.75
C ALA A 293 6.99 0.28 -22.21
N ALA A 294 6.64 -0.08 -23.45
CA ALA A 294 6.81 -1.44 -23.97
C ALA A 294 8.29 -1.87 -24.04
N GLY A 295 9.18 -0.90 -24.27
CA GLY A 295 10.63 -1.09 -24.28
C GLY A 295 11.33 -0.79 -22.95
N GLY A 296 10.57 -0.48 -21.89
CA GLY A 296 11.13 -0.16 -20.57
C GLY A 296 11.56 -1.41 -19.81
N VAL A 297 12.49 -1.24 -18.87
CA VAL A 297 13.02 -2.32 -18.03
C VAL A 297 13.07 -1.87 -16.58
N PHE A 298 12.54 -2.69 -15.69
CA PHE A 298 12.68 -2.51 -14.25
C PHE A 298 13.75 -3.43 -13.69
N ILE A 299 14.52 -2.92 -12.73
CA ILE A 299 15.42 -3.72 -11.90
C ILE A 299 15.06 -3.45 -10.45
N LEU A 300 14.57 -4.49 -9.78
CA LEU A 300 14.21 -4.44 -8.37
C LEU A 300 15.45 -4.80 -7.56
N ASN A 301 15.81 -3.97 -6.60
CA ASN A 301 16.89 -4.21 -5.67
C ASN A 301 16.33 -4.62 -4.31
N GLU A 302 16.89 -5.69 -3.75
CA GLU A 302 16.59 -6.09 -2.36
C GLU A 302 17.02 -4.99 -1.40
N GLY A 303 18.18 -4.38 -1.68
CA GLY A 303 18.94 -3.63 -0.70
C GLY A 303 19.73 -4.56 0.23
N ASN A 304 20.78 -4.04 0.85
CA ASN A 304 21.42 -4.66 1.99
C ASN A 304 20.47 -4.65 3.19
N MET A 305 20.00 -5.84 3.57
CA MET A 305 19.01 -6.04 4.63
C MET A 305 19.34 -5.36 5.97
N THR A 306 20.60 -5.05 6.28
CA THR A 306 20.99 -4.37 7.53
C THR A 306 21.20 -2.87 7.41
N THR A 307 21.39 -2.32 6.20
CA THR A 307 21.79 -0.91 6.03
C THR A 307 20.96 -0.11 5.04
N GLU A 308 20.18 -0.74 4.16
CA GLU A 308 19.39 -0.03 3.15
C GLU A 308 18.06 -0.75 2.84
N ASN A 309 17.07 0.03 2.43
CA ASN A 309 15.78 -0.47 1.96
C ASN A 309 15.85 -0.95 0.51
N GLY A 310 14.81 -1.63 0.06
CA GLY A 310 14.64 -1.94 -1.36
C GLY A 310 14.53 -0.69 -2.23
N SER A 311 14.91 -0.81 -3.50
CA SER A 311 14.78 0.26 -4.48
C SER A 311 14.38 -0.29 -5.85
N LEU A 312 13.84 0.58 -6.70
CA LEU A 312 13.43 0.25 -8.05
C LEU A 312 14.19 1.15 -9.02
N ILE A 313 14.87 0.54 -9.99
CA ILE A 313 15.51 1.22 -11.13
C ILE A 313 14.60 1.06 -12.34
N TYR A 314 14.53 2.11 -13.16
CA TYR A 314 13.92 2.04 -14.48
C TYR A 314 14.93 2.40 -15.57
N ILE A 315 15.00 1.59 -16.62
CA ILE A 315 15.75 1.88 -17.84
C ILE A 315 14.73 2.11 -18.95
N ASP A 316 14.81 3.25 -19.62
CA ASP A 316 13.90 3.57 -20.71
C ASP A 316 14.25 2.84 -22.03
N PRO A 317 13.35 2.81 -23.05
CA PRO A 317 13.61 2.25 -24.36
C PRO A 317 14.84 2.82 -25.07
N TYR A 318 15.32 4.00 -24.66
CA TYR A 318 16.49 4.65 -25.22
C TYR A 318 17.78 4.34 -24.43
N GLY A 319 17.67 3.57 -23.34
CA GLY A 319 18.78 3.14 -22.49
C GLY A 319 19.15 4.12 -21.38
N GLN A 320 18.35 5.16 -21.11
CA GLN A 320 18.58 6.06 -19.98
C GLN A 320 18.13 5.40 -18.67
N VAL A 321 18.99 5.47 -17.66
CA VAL A 321 18.74 4.92 -16.32
C VAL A 321 18.15 5.99 -15.40
N TYR A 322 17.12 5.61 -14.67
CA TYR A 322 16.49 6.36 -13.58
C TYR A 322 16.53 5.49 -12.32
N ASP A 323 17.27 5.95 -11.30
CA ASP A 323 17.40 5.23 -10.04
C ASP A 323 16.32 5.64 -9.02
N LYS A 324 15.96 4.71 -8.13
CA LYS A 324 15.01 4.89 -7.02
C LYS A 324 13.67 5.51 -7.46
N VAL A 325 13.12 5.06 -8.58
CA VAL A 325 11.95 5.68 -9.22
C VAL A 325 10.70 5.71 -8.34
N TYR A 326 10.49 4.69 -7.50
CA TYR A 326 9.42 4.70 -6.50
C TYR A 326 9.65 5.76 -5.41
N ASN A 327 10.88 5.88 -4.91
CA ASN A 327 11.21 6.87 -3.87
C ASN A 327 11.09 8.30 -4.38
N ASN A 328 11.50 8.54 -5.62
CA ASN A 328 11.33 9.84 -6.27
C ASN A 328 9.85 10.19 -6.51
N ALA A 329 8.98 9.18 -6.66
CA ALA A 329 7.55 9.40 -6.80
C ALA A 329 6.87 9.73 -5.46
N ASN A 330 7.29 9.10 -4.36
CA ASN A 330 6.52 9.09 -3.10
C ASN A 330 7.22 9.73 -1.89
N GLY A 331 8.51 10.07 -1.99
CA GLY A 331 9.30 10.53 -0.83
C GLY A 331 9.59 9.46 0.23
N ALA A 332 9.15 8.22 -0.01
CA ALA A 332 9.32 7.07 0.88
C ALA A 332 10.00 5.90 0.14
N SER A 333 10.70 5.04 0.87
CA SER A 333 11.39 3.87 0.29
C SER A 333 10.44 2.66 0.19
N LEU A 334 10.79 1.71 -0.68
CA LEU A 334 10.18 0.38 -0.65
C LEU A 334 10.54 -0.34 0.67
N GLY A 335 9.81 -1.39 1.01
CA GLY A 335 10.13 -2.24 2.16
C GLY A 335 11.54 -2.82 2.11
N ASN A 336 12.10 -3.14 3.28
CA ASN A 336 13.41 -3.77 3.39
C ASN A 336 13.42 -5.18 2.75
N THR A 337 14.44 -5.45 1.93
CA THR A 337 14.57 -6.71 1.19
C THR A 337 13.41 -6.94 0.21
N ALA A 338 13.24 -6.03 -0.77
CA ALA A 338 12.25 -6.19 -1.85
C ALA A 338 12.59 -7.39 -2.75
N GLN A 339 11.64 -8.28 -3.04
CA GLN A 339 11.93 -9.57 -3.68
C GLN A 339 11.30 -9.74 -5.05
N ASP A 340 10.06 -9.31 -5.22
CA ASP A 340 9.33 -9.54 -6.46
C ASP A 340 8.36 -8.39 -6.73
N LEU A 341 7.97 -8.27 -7.99
CA LEU A 341 6.92 -7.35 -8.41
C LEU A 341 6.01 -8.00 -9.44
N PHE A 342 4.76 -7.56 -9.45
CA PHE A 342 3.76 -7.97 -10.43
C PHE A 342 2.96 -6.75 -10.86
N ILE A 343 2.63 -6.66 -12.15
CA ILE A 343 1.76 -5.60 -12.69
C ILE A 343 0.46 -6.26 -13.15
N ASP A 344 -0.67 -5.76 -12.68
CA ASP A 344 -2.00 -6.10 -13.20
C ASP A 344 -2.76 -4.80 -13.49
N GLY A 345 -3.13 -4.61 -14.75
CA GLY A 345 -3.80 -3.38 -15.19
C GLY A 345 -2.97 -2.13 -14.92
N ASP A 346 -3.52 -1.21 -14.14
CA ASP A 346 -2.92 0.05 -13.74
C ASP A 346 -2.21 -0.02 -12.38
N LYS A 347 -2.08 -1.22 -11.78
CA LYS A 347 -1.47 -1.43 -10.46
C LYS A 347 -0.19 -2.27 -10.56
N MET A 348 0.83 -1.84 -9.83
CA MET A 348 2.06 -2.56 -9.56
C MET A 348 2.08 -2.96 -8.08
N TYR A 349 2.30 -4.25 -7.84
CA TYR A 349 2.39 -4.86 -6.53
C TYR A 349 3.85 -5.22 -6.28
N ILE A 350 4.44 -4.70 -5.20
CA ILE A 350 5.85 -4.93 -4.84
C ILE A 350 5.88 -5.57 -3.44
N ILE A 351 6.49 -6.74 -3.33
CA ILE A 351 6.57 -7.49 -2.06
C ILE A 351 7.99 -7.47 -1.49
N SER A 352 8.10 -7.17 -0.20
CA SER A 352 9.35 -7.15 0.56
C SER A 352 9.32 -8.15 1.71
N GLN A 353 10.48 -8.73 2.08
CA GLN A 353 10.52 -9.78 3.11
C GLN A 353 10.37 -9.24 4.53
N ASN A 354 11.06 -8.13 4.85
CA ASN A 354 11.15 -7.61 6.21
C ASN A 354 10.28 -6.37 6.43
N GLY A 355 9.75 -5.78 5.36
CA GLY A 355 8.86 -4.62 5.44
C GLY A 355 9.52 -3.45 6.17
N LYS A 356 8.90 -2.99 7.26
CA LYS A 356 9.36 -1.85 8.08
C LYS A 356 10.51 -2.17 9.03
N THR A 357 10.99 -3.40 9.11
CA THR A 357 12.09 -3.79 10.00
C THR A 357 13.23 -4.41 9.23
N ASN A 358 14.36 -4.61 9.91
CA ASN A 358 15.42 -5.50 9.45
C ASN A 358 15.42 -6.82 10.24
N PRO A 359 16.26 -7.81 9.89
CA PRO A 359 16.35 -9.06 10.63
C PRO A 359 16.79 -8.92 12.10
N MET A 360 17.30 -7.74 12.50
CA MET A 360 17.68 -7.43 13.88
C MET A 360 16.54 -6.75 14.67
N GLY A 361 15.36 -6.55 14.05
CA GLY A 361 14.23 -5.85 14.66
C GLY A 361 14.37 -4.33 14.70
N LEU A 362 15.37 -3.74 14.03
CA LEU A 362 15.50 -2.29 13.92
C LEU A 362 14.52 -1.76 12.87
N GLY A 363 13.82 -0.67 13.21
CA GLY A 363 12.88 -0.01 12.31
C GLY A 363 13.59 0.70 11.16
N PHE A 364 13.05 0.56 9.95
CA PHE A 364 13.43 1.29 8.74
C PHE A 364 12.25 2.15 8.29
N LYS A 365 12.53 3.40 7.93
CA LYS A 365 11.50 4.28 7.34
C LYS A 365 11.23 3.84 5.91
N ASN A 366 10.10 3.19 5.67
CA ASN A 366 9.63 2.74 4.37
C ASN A 366 8.11 2.47 4.38
N ASP A 367 7.57 2.11 3.21
CA ASP A 367 6.15 1.83 3.02
C ASP A 367 5.73 0.38 3.33
N GLY A 368 6.60 -0.46 3.88
CA GLY A 368 6.18 -1.76 4.45
C GLY A 368 6.26 -2.98 3.52
N LEU A 369 5.44 -4.01 3.79
CA LEU A 369 5.57 -5.35 3.20
C LEU A 369 5.08 -5.44 1.76
N LEU A 370 3.77 -5.24 1.53
CA LEU A 370 3.16 -5.22 0.20
C LEU A 370 2.79 -3.79 -0.15
N ILE A 371 3.44 -3.26 -1.19
CA ILE A 371 3.15 -1.91 -1.70
C ILE A 371 2.36 -2.04 -2.99
N VAL A 372 1.26 -1.29 -3.10
CA VAL A 372 0.49 -1.14 -4.32
C VAL A 372 0.71 0.28 -4.85
N ALA A 373 1.21 0.40 -6.06
CA ALA A 373 1.45 1.68 -6.71
C ALA A 373 0.78 1.71 -8.09
N ASN A 374 0.46 2.90 -8.59
CA ASN A 374 0.05 3.04 -9.98
C ASN A 374 1.20 2.63 -10.90
N SER A 375 0.96 1.70 -11.82
CA SER A 375 2.03 1.12 -12.67
C SER A 375 2.64 2.12 -13.64
N GLU A 376 1.93 3.19 -13.99
CA GLU A 376 2.36 4.21 -14.95
C GLU A 376 3.15 5.34 -14.32
N THR A 377 2.82 5.71 -13.07
CA THR A 377 3.43 6.86 -12.37
C THR A 377 4.28 6.47 -11.17
N LEU A 378 4.10 5.24 -10.66
CA LEU A 378 4.64 4.71 -9.40
C LEU A 378 4.15 5.45 -8.16
N GLN A 379 3.13 6.30 -8.26
CA GLN A 379 2.50 6.90 -7.09
C GLN A 379 1.86 5.79 -6.24
N LYS A 380 2.14 5.80 -4.94
CA LYS A 380 1.58 4.83 -3.99
C LYS A 380 0.05 4.96 -4.00
N VAL A 381 -0.61 3.83 -4.16
CA VAL A 381 -2.07 3.69 -4.03
C VAL A 381 -2.39 3.18 -2.63
N ASP A 382 -1.69 2.14 -2.18
CA ASP A 382 -1.88 1.55 -0.86
C ASP A 382 -0.62 0.80 -0.38
N SER A 383 -0.60 0.39 0.88
CA SER A 383 0.43 -0.45 1.47
C SER A 383 -0.10 -1.28 2.63
N TYR A 384 0.17 -2.59 2.61
CA TYR A 384 -0.29 -3.54 3.62
C TYR A 384 0.90 -4.11 4.38
N THR A 385 0.83 -4.11 5.71
CA THR A 385 1.88 -4.63 6.59
C THR A 385 1.27 -5.37 7.77
N ASP A 386 0.32 -4.74 8.44
CA ASP A 386 -0.26 -5.29 9.67
C ASP A 386 -1.25 -6.42 9.34
N GLU A 387 -1.99 -6.24 8.24
CA GLU A 387 -2.88 -7.23 7.61
C GLU A 387 -2.10 -8.49 7.19
N LEU A 388 -0.80 -8.32 6.89
CA LEU A 388 0.10 -9.35 6.42
C LEU A 388 1.01 -9.93 7.52
N SER A 389 0.74 -9.61 8.79
CA SER A 389 1.56 -10.01 9.95
C SER A 389 1.69 -11.54 10.13
N ALA A 390 0.78 -12.33 9.57
CA ALA A 390 0.85 -13.80 9.60
C ALA A 390 1.87 -14.38 8.59
N LEU A 391 2.34 -13.59 7.62
CA LEU A 391 3.31 -14.05 6.63
C LEU A 391 4.69 -14.32 7.26
N SER A 392 5.34 -15.38 6.82
CA SER A 392 6.71 -15.72 7.21
C SER A 392 7.67 -15.54 6.04
N TYR A 393 8.40 -14.44 6.04
CA TYR A 393 9.43 -14.14 5.04
C TYR A 393 8.88 -14.17 3.60
N PRO A 394 7.84 -13.36 3.30
CA PRO A 394 7.21 -13.34 1.98
C PRO A 394 8.23 -13.00 0.90
N SER A 395 8.00 -13.47 -0.33
CA SER A 395 8.99 -13.32 -1.39
C SER A 395 8.47 -13.15 -2.80
N HIS A 396 7.31 -13.72 -3.17
CA HIS A 396 6.82 -13.60 -4.55
C HIS A 396 5.35 -13.24 -4.58
N VAL A 397 4.93 -12.51 -5.60
CA VAL A 397 3.56 -12.04 -5.75
C VAL A 397 3.05 -12.33 -7.17
N ALA A 398 1.81 -12.81 -7.27
CA ALA A 398 1.08 -12.98 -8.52
C ALA A 398 -0.35 -12.48 -8.33
N VAL A 399 -0.88 -11.75 -9.31
CA VAL A 399 -2.18 -11.09 -9.17
C VAL A 399 -3.10 -11.49 -10.30
N LEU A 400 -4.32 -11.91 -9.97
CA LEU A 400 -5.42 -12.08 -10.94
C LEU A 400 -6.34 -10.85 -10.95
N ASP A 401 -6.60 -10.30 -9.77
CA ASP A 401 -7.26 -9.03 -9.50
C ASP A 401 -7.08 -8.65 -8.01
N GLU A 402 -7.76 -7.61 -7.54
CA GLU A 402 -7.67 -7.05 -6.18
C GLU A 402 -8.15 -8.00 -5.07
N ASP A 403 -8.98 -9.00 -5.38
CA ASP A 403 -9.43 -10.01 -4.42
C ASP A 403 -8.58 -11.29 -4.46
N HIS A 404 -7.65 -11.36 -5.42
CA HIS A 404 -6.89 -12.55 -5.76
C HIS A 404 -5.41 -12.20 -5.92
N ILE A 405 -4.82 -11.66 -4.85
CA ILE A 405 -3.38 -11.37 -4.73
C ILE A 405 -2.71 -12.57 -4.06
N PHE A 406 -1.92 -13.33 -4.80
CA PHE A 406 -1.25 -14.51 -4.29
C PHE A 406 0.17 -14.18 -3.83
N ILE A 407 0.48 -14.43 -2.55
CA ILE A 407 1.76 -14.12 -1.92
C ILE A 407 2.42 -15.41 -1.44
N ARG A 408 3.59 -15.72 -1.98
CA ARG A 408 4.41 -16.86 -1.54
C ARG A 408 5.26 -16.46 -0.34
N ASP A 409 5.26 -17.29 0.69
CA ASP A 409 6.08 -17.16 1.90
C ASP A 409 6.69 -18.52 2.31
N ASN A 410 7.20 -18.66 3.54
CA ASN A 410 7.74 -19.93 4.03
C ASN A 410 6.67 -20.98 4.37
N ASN A 411 5.43 -20.57 4.62
CA ASN A 411 4.33 -21.46 4.94
C ASN A 411 3.70 -22.06 3.67
N GLY A 412 3.69 -21.31 2.57
CA GLY A 412 3.18 -21.75 1.28
C GLY A 412 2.84 -20.58 0.37
N VAL A 413 1.69 -20.66 -0.30
CA VAL A 413 1.09 -19.57 -1.07
C VAL A 413 -0.18 -19.13 -0.35
N ASN A 414 -0.30 -17.83 -0.08
CA ASN A 414 -1.45 -17.22 0.56
C ASN A 414 -2.22 -16.40 -0.47
N ARG A 415 -3.55 -16.35 -0.39
CA ARG A 415 -4.39 -15.39 -1.12
C ARG A 415 -4.74 -14.24 -0.18
N PHE A 416 -4.50 -13.02 -0.65
CA PHE A 416 -4.86 -11.77 0.00
C PHE A 416 -5.89 -11.04 -0.88
N SER A 417 -6.91 -10.45 -0.24
CA SER A 417 -7.83 -9.51 -0.89
C SER A 417 -7.54 -8.12 -0.35
N SER A 418 -7.16 -7.17 -1.22
CA SER A 418 -6.97 -5.78 -0.83
C SER A 418 -8.29 -5.04 -0.58
N THR A 419 -9.44 -5.62 -0.96
CA THR A 419 -10.75 -5.00 -0.73
C THR A 419 -11.34 -5.38 0.63
N THR A 420 -11.05 -6.58 1.12
CA THR A 420 -11.53 -7.09 2.41
C THR A 420 -10.44 -7.20 3.47
N GLU A 421 -9.19 -7.00 3.09
CA GLU A 421 -7.98 -7.16 3.92
C GLU A 421 -7.81 -8.58 4.50
N GLU A 422 -8.52 -9.57 3.94
CA GLU A 422 -8.42 -10.95 4.39
C GLU A 422 -7.21 -11.65 3.77
N LEU A 423 -6.36 -12.25 4.61
CA LEU A 423 -5.26 -13.12 4.23
C LEU A 423 -5.57 -14.59 4.56
N LYS A 424 -5.46 -15.46 3.56
CA LYS A 424 -5.74 -16.89 3.69
C LYS A 424 -4.63 -17.75 3.11
N LEU A 425 -4.07 -18.66 3.90
CA LEU A 425 -3.16 -19.69 3.39
C LEU A 425 -3.93 -20.71 2.53
N ILE A 426 -3.47 -20.94 1.30
CA ILE A 426 -4.05 -21.94 0.40
C ILE A 426 -3.52 -23.33 0.78
N SER A 427 -4.40 -24.31 0.95
CA SER A 427 -4.00 -25.66 1.40
C SER A 427 -3.08 -26.34 0.39
N ASP A 428 -2.24 -27.25 0.89
CA ASP A 428 -1.30 -28.05 0.08
C ASP A 428 -0.29 -27.24 -0.74
N THR A 429 -0.04 -25.98 -0.38
CA THR A 429 0.97 -25.13 -1.04
C THR A 429 2.33 -25.12 -0.34
N ARG A 430 2.45 -25.77 0.82
CA ARG A 430 3.72 -25.85 1.57
C ARG A 430 4.84 -26.44 0.71
N GLY A 431 6.01 -25.80 0.77
CA GLY A 431 7.15 -26.16 -0.07
C GLY A 431 7.16 -25.49 -1.45
N ALA A 432 6.25 -24.55 -1.70
CA ALA A 432 6.33 -23.64 -2.83
C ALA A 432 7.73 -23.01 -2.91
N ALA A 433 8.38 -23.14 -4.07
CA ALA A 433 9.72 -22.63 -4.30
C ALA A 433 9.76 -21.10 -4.07
N LYS A 434 10.89 -20.60 -3.57
CA LYS A 434 11.19 -19.16 -3.55
C LYS A 434 11.53 -18.75 -4.99
N ASN A 435 10.52 -18.69 -5.84
CA ASN A 435 10.67 -18.37 -7.26
C ASN A 435 9.36 -17.78 -7.81
N ARG A 436 9.45 -17.09 -8.95
CA ARG A 436 8.32 -16.41 -9.59
C ARG A 436 7.16 -17.37 -9.87
N MET A 437 5.95 -16.93 -9.53
CA MET A 437 4.71 -17.58 -9.91
C MET A 437 4.22 -17.03 -11.26
N VAL A 438 3.53 -17.84 -12.05
CA VAL A 438 3.08 -17.47 -13.40
C VAL A 438 1.56 -17.37 -13.45
N VAL A 439 1.05 -16.26 -13.98
CA VAL A 439 -0.38 -16.08 -14.26
C VAL A 439 -0.70 -16.43 -15.72
N ALA A 440 -1.58 -17.41 -15.93
CA ALA A 440 -2.06 -17.78 -17.25
C ALA A 440 -3.49 -18.33 -17.18
N ASN A 441 -4.36 -17.93 -18.12
CA ASN A 441 -5.77 -18.35 -18.20
C ASN A 441 -6.52 -18.21 -16.85
N ASP A 442 -6.39 -17.04 -16.19
CA ASP A 442 -7.00 -16.73 -14.89
C ASP A 442 -6.62 -17.71 -13.75
N LYS A 443 -5.41 -18.28 -13.84
CA LYS A 443 -4.85 -19.21 -12.85
C LYS A 443 -3.45 -18.83 -12.46
N VAL A 444 -3.05 -19.27 -11.28
CA VAL A 444 -1.67 -19.14 -10.79
C VAL A 444 -0.96 -20.48 -10.85
N PHE A 445 0.18 -20.51 -11.53
CA PHE A 445 1.10 -21.63 -11.61
C PHE A 445 2.29 -21.37 -10.71
N PHE A 446 2.64 -22.36 -9.90
CA PHE A 446 3.84 -22.35 -9.04
C PHE A 446 4.43 -23.76 -9.00
N TYR A 447 5.59 -23.94 -8.39
CA TYR A 447 6.17 -25.28 -8.27
C TYR A 447 6.71 -25.58 -6.89
N ALA A 448 6.73 -26.86 -6.56
CA ALA A 448 7.30 -27.42 -5.35
C ALA A 448 8.11 -28.68 -5.70
N GLY A 449 9.44 -28.59 -5.66
CA GLY A 449 10.32 -29.66 -6.10
C GLY A 449 10.10 -30.00 -7.58
N LYS A 450 9.68 -31.23 -7.88
CA LYS A 450 9.39 -31.71 -9.25
C LYS A 450 7.96 -31.44 -9.73
N ASN A 451 7.11 -30.90 -8.86
CA ASN A 451 5.69 -30.76 -9.12
C ASN A 451 5.36 -29.34 -9.57
N LEU A 452 4.82 -29.20 -10.77
CA LEU A 452 4.13 -27.98 -11.21
C LEU A 452 2.71 -28.03 -10.65
N ARG A 453 2.27 -26.94 -10.02
CA ARG A 453 0.99 -26.85 -9.32
C ARG A 453 0.19 -25.65 -9.79
N VAL A 454 -1.12 -25.78 -9.72
CA VAL A 454 -2.07 -24.77 -10.20
C VAL A 454 -3.04 -24.41 -9.09
N ILE A 455 -3.30 -23.12 -8.94
CA ILE A 455 -4.38 -22.56 -8.13
C ILE A 455 -5.36 -21.88 -9.09
N GLU A 456 -6.58 -22.40 -9.16
CA GLU A 456 -7.69 -21.76 -9.83
C GLU A 456 -8.16 -20.55 -9.01
N LYS A 457 -8.64 -19.48 -9.67
CA LYS A 457 -8.96 -18.17 -9.06
C LYS A 457 -9.63 -18.25 -7.68
N ASN A 458 -10.76 -18.94 -7.58
CA ASN A 458 -11.56 -19.03 -6.35
C ASN A 458 -11.27 -20.30 -5.52
N SER A 459 -10.18 -21.02 -5.81
CA SER A 459 -9.80 -22.23 -5.09
C SER A 459 -9.06 -21.87 -3.81
N ASP A 460 -9.39 -22.56 -2.72
CA ASP A 460 -8.67 -22.48 -1.45
C ASP A 460 -7.65 -23.63 -1.27
N ASP A 461 -7.54 -24.49 -2.28
CA ASP A 461 -6.62 -25.63 -2.33
C ASP A 461 -5.86 -25.65 -3.67
N VAL A 462 -4.77 -26.43 -3.75
CA VAL A 462 -4.10 -26.75 -5.03
C VAL A 462 -5.06 -27.54 -5.93
N SER A 463 -5.42 -26.94 -7.07
CA SER A 463 -6.40 -27.52 -8.00
C SER A 463 -5.82 -28.65 -8.84
N ILE A 464 -4.55 -28.54 -9.25
CA ILE A 464 -3.87 -29.52 -10.11
C ILE A 464 -2.40 -29.67 -9.69
N THR A 465 -1.89 -30.89 -9.79
CA THR A 465 -0.45 -31.21 -9.66
C THR A 465 0.01 -32.02 -10.87
N ILE A 466 1.10 -31.57 -11.49
CA ILE A 466 1.74 -32.20 -12.65
C ILE A 466 3.16 -32.59 -12.24
N ASP A 467 3.47 -33.89 -12.26
CA ASP A 467 4.83 -34.38 -12.00
C ASP A 467 5.70 -34.21 -13.24
N MET A 468 6.70 -33.34 -13.16
CA MET A 468 7.60 -33.06 -14.28
C MET A 468 8.77 -34.06 -14.38
N GLY A 469 8.84 -35.01 -13.45
CA GLY A 469 9.81 -36.11 -13.40
C GLY A 469 11.15 -35.75 -12.76
N ALA A 470 11.51 -34.47 -12.71
CA ALA A 470 12.72 -33.96 -12.07
C ALA A 470 12.47 -32.58 -11.46
N THR A 471 13.39 -32.13 -10.61
CA THR A 471 13.29 -30.85 -9.89
C THR A 471 13.12 -29.71 -10.87
N ILE A 472 12.07 -28.91 -10.70
CA ILE A 472 11.82 -27.72 -11.49
C ILE A 472 12.77 -26.61 -11.01
N SER A 473 13.40 -25.90 -11.94
CA SER A 473 14.35 -24.82 -11.67
C SER A 473 13.85 -23.43 -12.08
N GLY A 474 12.72 -23.37 -12.78
CA GLY A 474 12.08 -22.13 -13.18
C GLY A 474 10.87 -22.39 -14.07
N ILE A 475 9.90 -21.50 -13.99
CA ILE A 475 8.72 -21.46 -14.86
C ILE A 475 8.54 -20.05 -15.42
N GLU A 476 8.08 -19.97 -16.67
CA GLU A 476 7.84 -18.68 -17.35
C GLU A 476 6.57 -18.77 -18.20
N LYS A 477 5.87 -17.64 -18.37
CA LYS A 477 4.73 -17.56 -19.28
C LYS A 477 5.24 -17.54 -20.71
N SER A 478 4.74 -18.42 -21.55
CA SER A 478 5.01 -18.39 -22.98
C SER A 478 4.08 -17.40 -23.71
N LYS A 479 4.50 -16.94 -24.90
CA LYS A 479 3.76 -15.93 -25.68
C LYS A 479 2.33 -16.35 -26.04
N ASP A 480 2.08 -17.64 -26.20
CA ASP A 480 0.74 -18.21 -26.48
C ASP A 480 -0.03 -18.60 -25.22
N GLY A 481 0.39 -18.10 -24.04
CA GLY A 481 -0.32 -18.27 -22.78
C GLY A 481 -0.08 -19.61 -22.08
N ASN A 482 0.76 -20.50 -22.64
CA ASN A 482 1.18 -21.76 -22.02
C ASN A 482 2.35 -21.55 -21.05
N ILE A 483 2.80 -22.61 -20.38
CA ILE A 483 3.86 -22.53 -19.37
C ILE A 483 5.14 -23.18 -19.90
N TRP A 484 6.25 -22.42 -19.87
CA TRP A 484 7.58 -22.98 -19.98
C TRP A 484 8.02 -23.54 -18.63
N VAL A 485 8.58 -24.74 -18.63
CA VAL A 485 9.07 -25.41 -17.41
C VAL A 485 10.47 -25.96 -17.66
N ALA A 486 11.44 -25.49 -16.88
CA ALA A 486 12.78 -26.05 -16.85
C ALA A 486 12.91 -27.07 -15.71
N THR A 487 13.44 -28.25 -16.01
CA THR A 487 13.80 -29.26 -15.00
C THR A 487 15.29 -29.54 -15.01
N THR A 488 15.86 -29.72 -13.82
CA THR A 488 17.26 -30.08 -13.61
C THR A 488 17.39 -31.46 -12.97
N GLY A 489 18.50 -32.15 -13.24
CA GLY A 489 18.72 -33.55 -12.85
C GLY A 489 18.40 -34.49 -14.00
N SER A 490 17.68 -35.58 -13.75
CA SER A 490 17.29 -36.54 -14.79
C SER A 490 15.77 -36.70 -14.80
N PRO A 491 15.03 -36.13 -15.77
CA PRO A 491 15.52 -35.48 -17.00
C PRO A 491 15.96 -34.01 -16.84
N HIS A 492 16.93 -33.59 -17.67
CA HIS A 492 17.42 -32.20 -17.77
C HIS A 492 16.89 -31.57 -19.06
N LYS A 493 15.71 -30.94 -18.95
CA LYS A 493 14.93 -30.52 -20.13
C LYS A 493 14.23 -29.18 -19.96
N ILE A 494 13.82 -28.62 -21.09
CA ILE A 494 12.79 -27.58 -21.16
C ILE A 494 11.53 -28.23 -21.72
N SER A 495 10.39 -28.00 -21.07
CA SER A 495 9.08 -28.50 -21.48
C SER A 495 8.12 -27.33 -21.66
N LYS A 496 7.19 -27.49 -22.61
CA LYS A 496 6.03 -26.61 -22.74
C LYS A 496 4.80 -27.34 -22.24
N VAL A 497 4.13 -26.77 -21.25
CA VAL A 497 2.92 -27.33 -20.62
C VAL A 497 1.73 -26.45 -20.96
N SER A 498 0.65 -27.08 -21.43
CA SER A 498 -0.60 -26.42 -21.72
C SER A 498 -1.21 -25.82 -20.45
N SER A 499 -1.58 -24.55 -20.48
CA SER A 499 -2.23 -23.89 -19.34
C SER A 499 -3.74 -24.13 -19.27
N SER A 500 -4.33 -24.75 -20.30
CA SER A 500 -5.76 -25.07 -20.36
C SER A 500 -6.07 -26.50 -19.91
N ASP A 501 -5.31 -27.48 -20.42
CA ASP A 501 -5.55 -28.91 -20.18
C ASP A 501 -4.40 -29.64 -19.47
N TYR A 502 -3.35 -28.90 -19.09
CA TYR A 502 -2.23 -29.39 -18.26
C TYR A 502 -1.35 -30.46 -18.91
N THR A 503 -1.53 -30.70 -20.21
CA THR A 503 -0.71 -31.66 -20.96
C THR A 503 0.67 -31.10 -21.28
N VAL A 504 1.69 -31.97 -21.31
CA VAL A 504 3.01 -31.62 -21.82
C VAL A 504 2.94 -31.63 -23.35
N ILE A 505 3.02 -30.44 -23.97
CA ILE A 505 2.94 -30.25 -25.42
C ILE A 505 4.18 -30.81 -26.12
N LYS A 506 5.36 -30.47 -25.59
CA LYS A 506 6.67 -30.92 -26.09
C LYS A 506 7.72 -30.76 -24.99
N SER A 507 8.77 -31.57 -25.07
CA SER A 507 9.98 -31.45 -24.26
C SER A 507 11.23 -31.56 -25.13
N ASN A 508 12.26 -30.78 -24.82
CA ASN A 508 13.59 -30.89 -25.41
C ASN A 508 14.64 -31.05 -24.30
N GLU A 509 15.58 -31.97 -24.50
CA GLU A 509 16.76 -32.10 -23.63
C GLU A 509 17.67 -30.87 -23.78
N ILE A 510 18.31 -30.49 -22.68
CA ILE A 510 19.34 -29.45 -22.66
C ILE A 510 20.70 -30.12 -22.75
N THR A 511 21.39 -29.91 -23.88
CA THR A 511 22.61 -30.65 -24.22
C THR A 511 23.89 -29.92 -23.84
N ILE A 512 23.83 -28.62 -23.58
CA ILE A 512 24.96 -27.78 -23.14
C ILE A 512 24.52 -26.85 -22.01
N GLY A 513 25.45 -26.49 -21.14
CA GLY A 513 25.16 -25.65 -19.98
C GLY A 513 24.23 -26.32 -18.97
N THR A 514 23.63 -25.52 -18.09
CA THR A 514 22.70 -26.03 -17.07
C THR A 514 21.59 -25.02 -16.81
N VAL A 515 20.39 -25.52 -16.50
CA VAL A 515 19.26 -24.73 -16.00
C VAL A 515 19.21 -24.74 -14.47
N ALA A 516 20.19 -25.31 -13.78
CA ALA A 516 20.25 -25.28 -12.32
C ALA A 516 20.56 -23.85 -11.82
N GLY A 517 19.54 -23.13 -11.34
CA GLY A 517 19.67 -21.79 -10.77
C GLY A 517 20.14 -21.75 -9.31
N GLY A 518 20.24 -22.89 -8.63
CA GLY A 518 20.63 -22.95 -7.22
C GLY A 518 19.61 -22.24 -6.32
N MET A 519 20.06 -21.18 -5.64
CA MET A 519 19.26 -20.40 -4.68
C MET A 519 18.57 -19.17 -5.28
N PHE A 520 18.52 -19.06 -6.61
CA PHE A 520 17.91 -17.92 -7.29
C PHE A 520 16.42 -17.78 -6.98
N ALA A 521 16.01 -16.54 -6.72
CA ALA A 521 14.61 -16.14 -6.57
C ALA A 521 13.91 -15.91 -7.92
N THR A 522 14.64 -15.91 -9.02
CA THR A 522 14.08 -15.77 -10.37
C THR A 522 14.17 -17.07 -11.16
N PRO A 523 13.31 -17.28 -12.16
CA PRO A 523 13.37 -18.48 -12.99
C PRO A 523 14.75 -18.64 -13.63
N SER A 524 15.27 -19.86 -13.69
CA SER A 524 16.57 -20.16 -14.30
C SER A 524 16.59 -20.05 -15.84
N ILE A 525 15.43 -19.72 -16.43
CA ILE A 525 15.19 -19.58 -17.85
C ILE A 525 14.47 -18.26 -18.09
N THR A 526 14.67 -17.68 -19.27
CA THR A 526 13.94 -16.49 -19.72
C THR A 526 13.67 -16.62 -21.22
N THR A 527 12.54 -16.09 -21.72
CA THR A 527 12.07 -16.44 -23.07
C THR A 527 11.62 -15.23 -23.90
N LYS A 528 11.90 -15.29 -25.21
CA LYS A 528 11.31 -14.44 -26.24
C LYS A 528 10.77 -15.34 -27.35
N GLY A 529 9.46 -15.57 -27.33
CA GLY A 529 8.81 -16.46 -28.28
C GLY A 529 9.33 -17.90 -28.15
N ASP A 530 9.97 -18.41 -29.22
CA ASP A 530 10.54 -19.76 -29.31
C ASP A 530 11.97 -19.86 -28.77
N THR A 531 12.60 -18.72 -28.48
CA THR A 531 13.98 -18.63 -28.00
C THR A 531 14.00 -18.58 -26.48
N ILE A 532 14.73 -19.49 -25.85
CA ILE A 532 14.96 -19.52 -24.40
C ILE A 532 16.43 -19.26 -24.11
N TYR A 533 16.72 -18.34 -23.20
CA TYR A 533 18.05 -18.11 -22.67
C TYR A 533 18.17 -18.67 -21.25
N TYR A 534 19.36 -19.17 -20.93
CA TYR A 534 19.68 -19.74 -19.62
C TYR A 534 21.18 -19.69 -19.37
N GLY A 535 21.57 -19.68 -18.10
CA GLY A 535 22.98 -19.76 -17.68
C GLY A 535 23.19 -20.57 -16.41
N GLY A 536 22.10 -21.03 -15.79
CA GLY A 536 22.11 -21.52 -14.41
C GLY A 536 22.67 -20.44 -13.47
N SER A 537 23.42 -20.84 -12.45
CA SER A 537 24.15 -19.91 -11.58
C SER A 537 25.54 -19.50 -12.10
N SER A 538 25.79 -19.60 -13.42
CA SER A 538 27.09 -19.34 -14.04
C SER A 538 27.11 -18.01 -14.82
N LEU A 539 28.32 -17.54 -15.16
CA LEU A 539 28.52 -16.36 -16.03
C LEU A 539 28.44 -16.69 -17.53
N ASN A 540 28.11 -17.92 -17.90
CA ASN A 540 27.88 -18.29 -19.29
C ASN A 540 26.42 -17.99 -19.67
N ILE A 541 26.18 -17.57 -20.90
CA ILE A 541 24.83 -17.43 -21.47
C ILE A 541 24.70 -18.44 -22.58
N TYR A 542 23.66 -19.26 -22.49
CA TYR A 542 23.27 -20.23 -23.51
C TYR A 542 21.91 -19.86 -24.07
N ARG A 543 21.66 -20.30 -25.29
CA ARG A 543 20.39 -20.17 -25.99
C ARG A 543 19.90 -21.54 -26.42
N HIS A 544 18.62 -21.78 -26.22
CA HIS A 544 17.86 -22.90 -26.75
C HIS A 544 16.79 -22.40 -27.72
N ILE A 545 16.68 -23.00 -28.91
CA ILE A 545 15.58 -22.75 -29.85
C ILE A 545 14.62 -23.94 -29.77
N PHE A 546 13.41 -23.72 -29.25
CA PHE A 546 12.54 -24.83 -28.85
C PHE A 546 11.94 -25.61 -30.03
N SER A 547 11.67 -24.94 -31.14
CA SER A 547 11.17 -25.59 -32.37
C SER A 547 12.19 -26.59 -32.92
N THR A 548 13.47 -26.21 -32.99
CA THR A 548 14.56 -27.01 -33.58
C THR A 548 15.28 -27.92 -32.58
N GLY A 549 15.24 -27.59 -31.29
CA GLY A 549 16.04 -28.24 -30.25
C GLY A 549 17.51 -27.82 -30.24
N GLU A 550 17.89 -26.80 -31.02
CA GLU A 550 19.26 -26.30 -31.07
C GLU A 550 19.65 -25.67 -29.73
N ASN A 551 20.85 -26.01 -29.24
CA ASN A 551 21.46 -25.34 -28.10
C ASN A 551 22.78 -24.69 -28.55
N LYS A 552 23.03 -23.45 -28.12
CA LYS A 552 24.25 -22.69 -28.46
C LYS A 552 24.77 -21.92 -27.25
N GLU A 553 26.09 -21.94 -27.02
CA GLU A 553 26.74 -21.01 -26.11
C GLU A 553 26.84 -19.64 -26.81
N MET A 554 26.26 -18.62 -26.18
CA MET A 554 26.17 -17.26 -26.71
C MET A 554 27.30 -16.38 -26.19
N ILE A 555 27.70 -16.58 -24.93
CA ILE A 555 28.88 -15.97 -24.33
C ILE A 555 29.46 -16.93 -23.29
N SER A 556 30.79 -17.09 -23.31
CA SER A 556 31.49 -17.84 -22.27
C SER A 556 31.79 -16.95 -21.06
N LYS A 557 32.00 -17.54 -19.87
CA LYS A 557 32.47 -16.81 -18.68
C LYS A 557 33.73 -15.97 -18.97
N ALA A 558 34.69 -16.53 -19.72
CA ALA A 558 35.95 -15.85 -20.00
C ALA A 558 35.73 -14.62 -20.88
N GLU A 559 34.90 -14.75 -21.91
CA GLU A 559 34.53 -13.64 -22.78
C GLU A 559 33.75 -12.57 -22.03
N LEU A 560 32.76 -12.97 -21.21
CA LEU A 560 32.02 -12.04 -20.37
C LEU A 560 32.96 -11.26 -19.45
N GLN A 561 33.92 -11.93 -18.81
CA GLN A 561 34.89 -11.27 -17.92
C GLN A 561 35.91 -10.40 -18.65
N ASN A 562 36.15 -10.64 -19.94
CA ASN A 562 36.96 -9.74 -20.75
C ASN A 562 36.17 -8.46 -21.09
N LEU A 563 34.87 -8.59 -21.39
CA LEU A 563 33.99 -7.47 -21.69
C LEU A 563 33.61 -6.66 -20.43
N VAL A 564 33.43 -7.35 -19.30
CA VAL A 564 33.00 -6.79 -18.02
C VAL A 564 33.86 -7.36 -16.87
N PRO A 565 35.06 -6.80 -16.62
CA PRO A 565 36.04 -7.36 -15.70
C PRO A 565 35.59 -7.54 -14.25
N ASP A 566 34.68 -6.69 -13.77
CA ASP A 566 34.15 -6.73 -12.41
C ASP A 566 33.02 -7.76 -12.20
N SER A 567 32.50 -8.37 -13.27
CA SER A 567 31.52 -9.45 -13.19
C SER A 567 32.14 -10.73 -12.64
N LYS A 568 31.90 -11.01 -11.36
CA LYS A 568 32.39 -12.23 -10.69
C LYS A 568 31.29 -13.22 -10.36
N MET A 569 30.10 -12.72 -10.05
CA MET A 569 28.97 -13.53 -9.63
C MET A 569 27.69 -13.02 -10.26
N VAL A 570 26.90 -13.94 -10.80
CA VAL A 570 25.52 -13.68 -11.17
C VAL A 570 24.69 -13.59 -9.89
N TYR A 571 23.87 -12.55 -9.76
CA TYR A 571 22.96 -12.39 -8.62
C TYR A 571 21.53 -12.41 -9.16
N ASN A 572 20.82 -13.53 -8.91
CA ASN A 572 19.60 -13.93 -9.61
C ASN A 572 19.80 -14.12 -11.13
N SER A 573 18.82 -14.64 -11.85
CA SER A 573 18.99 -15.00 -13.26
C SER A 573 18.95 -13.80 -14.22
N MET A 574 19.36 -14.06 -15.46
CA MET A 574 19.20 -13.13 -16.58
C MET A 574 17.73 -12.99 -17.01
N ALA A 575 17.44 -11.94 -17.77
CA ALA A 575 16.12 -11.76 -18.38
C ALA A 575 16.25 -11.28 -19.83
N VAL A 576 15.51 -11.88 -20.76
CA VAL A 576 15.47 -11.44 -22.16
C VAL A 576 14.28 -10.51 -22.36
N HIS A 577 14.55 -9.34 -22.93
CA HIS A 577 13.50 -8.37 -23.24
C HIS A 577 12.56 -8.95 -24.31
N PRO A 578 11.25 -9.02 -24.07
CA PRO A 578 10.29 -9.74 -24.93
C PRO A 578 10.13 -9.11 -26.32
N ILE A 579 10.34 -7.80 -26.44
CA ILE A 579 10.32 -7.08 -27.73
C ILE A 579 11.69 -7.07 -28.41
N THR A 580 12.69 -6.42 -27.80
CA THR A 580 13.99 -6.20 -28.43
C THR A 580 14.79 -7.50 -28.58
N GLY A 581 14.66 -8.46 -27.65
CA GLY A 581 15.50 -9.66 -27.61
C GLY A 581 16.85 -9.46 -26.94
N LYS A 582 17.13 -8.24 -26.46
CA LYS A 582 18.32 -7.96 -25.67
C LYS A 582 18.27 -8.74 -24.35
N VAL A 583 19.38 -9.36 -23.98
CA VAL A 583 19.51 -10.17 -22.76
C VAL A 583 20.18 -9.32 -21.68
N TYR A 584 19.50 -9.13 -20.56
CA TYR A 584 19.98 -8.38 -19.41
C TYR A 584 20.50 -9.35 -18.36
N LEU A 585 21.69 -9.06 -17.83
CA LEU A 585 22.33 -9.86 -16.79
C LEU A 585 22.84 -8.95 -15.68
N ASN A 586 22.43 -9.25 -14.45
CA ASN A 586 22.95 -8.58 -13.26
C ASN A 586 24.11 -9.38 -12.67
N THR A 587 25.22 -8.71 -12.41
CA THR A 587 26.37 -9.31 -11.71
C THR A 587 26.89 -8.41 -10.62
N ILE A 588 27.43 -9.03 -9.57
CA ILE A 588 28.16 -8.37 -8.49
C ILE A 588 29.59 -8.89 -8.44
N LYS A 589 30.51 -8.07 -7.92
CA LYS A 589 31.89 -8.49 -7.67
C LYS A 589 31.99 -9.46 -6.49
N GLY A 590 31.14 -9.31 -5.48
CA GLY A 590 31.10 -10.18 -4.32
C GLY A 590 30.11 -9.71 -3.25
N TYR A 591 30.08 -10.41 -2.13
CA TYR A 591 29.30 -10.04 -0.93
C TYR A 591 30.02 -8.97 -0.09
N GLY A 592 29.47 -8.63 1.09
CA GLY A 592 30.07 -7.65 1.99
C GLY A 592 29.83 -6.24 1.48
N TRP A 593 30.89 -5.49 1.16
CA TRP A 593 30.79 -4.17 0.51
C TRP A 593 31.07 -4.23 -1.00
N ASP A 594 31.59 -5.35 -1.51
CA ASP A 594 31.86 -5.54 -2.94
C ASP A 594 30.58 -5.60 -3.78
N PHE A 595 29.40 -5.77 -3.17
CA PHE A 595 28.12 -5.73 -3.90
C PHE A 595 27.86 -4.38 -4.56
N LYS A 596 28.49 -3.30 -4.05
CA LYS A 596 28.43 -1.96 -4.65
C LYS A 596 29.22 -1.85 -5.95
N ILE A 597 30.09 -2.83 -6.22
CA ILE A 597 30.75 -2.99 -7.52
C ILE A 597 29.94 -4.02 -8.30
N ASN A 598 29.09 -3.52 -9.18
CA ASN A 598 28.10 -4.33 -9.88
C ASN A 598 27.82 -3.82 -11.29
N ASN A 599 27.18 -4.67 -12.08
CA ASN A 599 26.93 -4.45 -13.48
C ASN A 599 25.52 -4.90 -13.87
N ILE A 600 24.85 -4.07 -14.65
CA ILE A 600 23.70 -4.45 -15.47
C ILE A 600 24.23 -4.51 -16.91
N SER A 601 24.52 -5.71 -17.39
CA SER A 601 25.07 -5.93 -18.72
C SER A 601 23.96 -6.30 -19.69
N VAL A 602 23.91 -5.62 -20.83
CA VAL A 602 22.90 -5.81 -21.88
C VAL A 602 23.59 -6.37 -23.11
N PHE A 603 23.15 -7.55 -23.54
CA PHE A 603 23.69 -8.24 -24.70
C PHE A 603 22.69 -8.23 -25.86
N ASP A 604 23.17 -7.90 -27.05
CA ASP A 604 22.43 -8.04 -28.30
C ASP A 604 23.11 -9.13 -29.15
N PHE A 605 22.49 -10.30 -29.19
CA PHE A 605 23.00 -11.44 -29.94
C PHE A 605 22.48 -11.51 -31.38
N ASP A 606 21.51 -10.66 -31.72
CA ASP A 606 20.86 -10.67 -33.03
C ASP A 606 21.47 -9.63 -33.98
N ASN A 607 22.23 -8.66 -33.46
CA ASN A 607 22.93 -7.65 -34.25
C ASN A 607 24.27 -8.15 -34.82
N ALA A 608 24.21 -8.81 -35.98
CA ALA A 608 25.38 -9.38 -36.66
C ALA A 608 26.42 -8.35 -37.15
N GLU A 609 26.03 -7.07 -37.27
CA GLU A 609 26.91 -5.98 -37.72
C GLU A 609 27.68 -5.32 -36.57
N ALA A 610 27.29 -5.60 -35.31
CA ALA A 610 27.95 -5.03 -34.14
C ALA A 610 29.35 -5.63 -33.94
N SER A 611 30.31 -4.78 -33.55
CA SER A 611 31.68 -5.22 -33.22
C SER A 611 31.78 -5.98 -31.89
N SER A 612 30.71 -5.97 -31.09
CA SER A 612 30.61 -6.60 -29.78
C SER A 612 29.16 -7.01 -29.53
N VAL A 613 28.97 -8.16 -28.88
CA VAL A 613 27.65 -8.60 -28.38
C VAL A 613 27.22 -7.85 -27.12
N LEU A 614 28.16 -7.25 -26.37
CA LEU A 614 27.83 -6.34 -25.27
C LEU A 614 27.38 -5.00 -25.88
N ASP A 615 26.08 -4.75 -25.80
CA ASP A 615 25.43 -3.54 -26.33
C ASP A 615 25.60 -2.37 -25.36
N THR A 616 25.31 -2.59 -24.08
CA THR A 616 25.46 -1.56 -23.03
C THR A 616 25.83 -2.21 -21.70
N ASN A 617 26.58 -1.50 -20.85
CA ASN A 617 26.90 -1.93 -19.50
C ASN A 617 26.74 -0.77 -18.52
N TYR A 618 25.81 -0.90 -17.58
CA TYR A 618 25.61 0.09 -16.52
C TYR A 618 26.31 -0.37 -15.24
N THR A 619 27.10 0.51 -14.63
CA THR A 619 27.95 0.17 -13.49
C THR A 619 27.45 0.80 -12.20
N ASN A 620 27.44 0.03 -11.11
CA ASN A 620 27.24 0.49 -9.73
C ASN A 620 25.88 1.13 -9.43
N TYR A 621 24.82 0.64 -10.09
CA TYR A 621 23.44 1.06 -9.83
C TYR A 621 22.68 0.12 -8.90
N THR A 622 23.03 -1.17 -8.90
CA THR A 622 22.24 -2.19 -8.18
C THR A 622 22.70 -2.39 -6.74
N SER A 623 21.81 -2.94 -5.93
CA SER A 623 22.05 -3.33 -4.54
C SER A 623 21.36 -4.67 -4.29
N PHE A 624 22.07 -5.77 -4.50
CA PHE A 624 21.50 -7.13 -4.47
C PHE A 624 20.24 -7.23 -5.34
N PRO A 625 20.38 -7.23 -6.68
CA PRO A 625 19.23 -7.14 -7.57
C PRO A 625 18.35 -8.39 -7.50
N ALA A 626 17.13 -8.23 -6.99
CA ALA A 626 16.16 -9.30 -6.79
C ALA A 626 15.68 -9.89 -8.13
N GLY A 627 15.50 -9.03 -9.15
CA GLY A 627 15.07 -9.47 -10.47
C GLY A 627 15.00 -8.34 -11.50
N ILE A 628 14.83 -8.76 -12.75
CA ILE A 628 14.63 -7.89 -13.91
C ILE A 628 13.23 -8.14 -14.45
N PHE A 629 12.50 -7.07 -14.73
CA PHE A 629 11.08 -7.12 -15.09
C PHE A 629 10.82 -6.23 -16.31
N PHE A 630 9.95 -6.71 -17.20
CA PHE A 630 9.56 -5.98 -18.41
C PHE A 630 8.08 -5.63 -18.30
N PRO A 631 7.68 -4.35 -18.33
CA PRO A 631 6.27 -3.97 -18.28
C PRO A 631 5.43 -4.64 -19.37
N TYR A 632 6.05 -4.91 -20.53
CA TYR A 632 5.40 -5.62 -21.63
C TYR A 632 4.88 -7.03 -21.26
N ASN A 633 5.55 -7.75 -20.35
CA ASN A 633 5.14 -9.10 -19.95
C ASN A 633 3.80 -9.13 -19.18
N PHE A 634 3.35 -7.98 -18.69
CA PHE A 634 2.16 -7.85 -17.86
C PHE A 634 0.96 -7.26 -18.62
N ARG A 635 1.12 -6.96 -19.91
CA ARG A 635 0.00 -6.50 -20.75
C ARG A 635 -0.95 -7.67 -21.01
N LYS A 636 -2.25 -7.41 -20.83
CA LYS A 636 -3.33 -8.38 -21.12
C LYS A 636 -3.49 -8.61 -22.62
#